data_AF-A0A7V8CWQ2-F1
#
_entry.id   AF-A0A7V8CWQ2-F1
#
_cell.length_a   1.000
_cell.length_b   1.000
_cell.length_c   1.000
_cell.angle_alpha   90.00
_cell.angle_beta   90.00
_cell.angle_gamma   90.00
#
_symmetry.space_group_name_H-M   'P 1'
#
loop_
_entity.id
_entity.type
_entity.pdbx_description
1 polymer ?
#
loop_
_entity_poly.entity_id
_entity_poly.type
_entity_poly.pdbx_seq_one_letter_code
_entity_poly.pdbx_strand_id
1 'polypeptide(L)'
;MSIRVPRSIRVSTLSLAALALAACGAGVPLTGTITDAYTGKPVAAQVKVGWGTASADAQGKYQIGSWSQNDTMQISADGYEPATVALSQQPQLATPAQPAATLDTQIRPNTLSGTVTDSFTAQPLAGAVVQATAAISATTGADGRYTLKGLPEAFSLTVSAADHATLTQEVSRTATLDAAVRPNVLSGTVTDQYTGAALANASVKAGDATATTGADGSYRLTNVPENATLEITADSYSQLSQPIEKQTVINATLRPDILKGTLVNGTTGKPVAFATVFAGTAIGADDVASVEIKNSADGSFTLEGLPERGVLYVMAPGYKRAEVEITPGKLPTEIKLEPFQSKAWYVTAAVGARADYLFDEYFSMIDKTELNTIIIDLKSDLRDDLGQVYYDTQAPMAKELGTGRDYMDLKKILAEAKKRGIYTIARVQLFSHDNVLADAKPEWAVKDRETGKVYADYPGPGIRYAYLDPTNKNVWEYNIQLGEEAAQLGFDEVNYDYVRFSDWYGDLSDYAKKLQFSEPIDPTTDGDKMYDTLTEFLKTAHPRLNKAGAFFSIDVFGRVALKRSLPIGQDIERMAPYADYICPMIYPSLWWPGFLDFDNPTAHPYEVIQGSLKEAAPQFAGKRALDRPWLQDHTDPWQGNRVIEYTAKEVRAQIDATEDFDPTMGWMLYNSANAYHDDALKADQ
;
A
#
# COMPACT_ATOMS: atom_id res chain seq x y z
N MET A 1 -78.00 22.78 -80.15
CA MET A 1 -78.30 23.09 -78.73
C MET A 1 -77.46 24.31 -78.37
N SER A 2 -77.99 25.49 -78.67
CA SER A 2 -78.61 26.43 -77.71
C SER A 2 -77.61 27.56 -77.39
N ILE A 3 -77.64 28.67 -78.15
CA ILE A 3 -78.19 30.00 -77.71
C ILE A 3 -77.16 30.69 -76.79
N ARG A 4 -76.59 31.89 -77.02
CA ARG A 4 -77.00 33.14 -77.70
C ARG A 4 -75.77 34.06 -77.89
N VAL A 5 -75.66 34.70 -79.05
CA VAL A 5 -74.97 35.99 -79.38
C VAL A 5 -75.80 37.13 -78.67
N PRO A 6 -75.38 38.42 -78.43
CA PRO A 6 -74.59 39.23 -79.37
C PRO A 6 -73.89 40.58 -78.92
N ARG A 7 -73.30 41.25 -79.94
CA ARG A 7 -73.19 42.72 -80.22
C ARG A 7 -72.22 43.57 -79.37
N SER A 8 -71.17 44.22 -79.88
CA SER A 8 -70.92 45.06 -81.08
C SER A 8 -71.32 46.54 -80.96
N ILE A 9 -70.31 47.42 -81.15
CA ILE A 9 -70.31 48.73 -81.84
C ILE A 9 -70.73 50.00 -81.06
N ARG A 10 -69.81 51.00 -81.03
CA ARG A 10 -69.91 52.42 -81.49
C ARG A 10 -68.68 53.18 -80.92
N VAL A 11 -67.71 53.70 -81.68
CA VAL A 11 -67.66 54.81 -82.66
C VAL A 11 -67.92 56.20 -82.04
N SER A 12 -67.04 57.16 -82.39
CA SER A 12 -67.06 58.64 -82.18
C SER A 12 -66.37 59.10 -80.86
N THR A 13 -65.51 60.11 -80.79
CA THR A 13 -65.24 61.25 -81.70
C THR A 13 -63.93 61.95 -81.28
N LEU A 14 -63.29 62.61 -82.25
CA LEU A 14 -62.18 63.55 -82.13
C LEU A 14 -62.26 64.51 -80.93
N SER A 15 -61.10 64.84 -80.36
CA SER A 15 -60.68 66.25 -80.18
C SER A 15 -59.16 66.35 -80.05
N LEU A 16 -58.57 66.93 -81.08
CA LEU A 16 -57.20 67.42 -81.11
C LEU A 16 -57.17 68.71 -80.25
N ALA A 17 -56.36 68.73 -79.18
CA ALA A 17 -55.92 69.96 -78.55
C ALA A 17 -54.40 69.86 -78.37
N ALA A 18 -53.68 70.53 -79.26
CA ALA A 18 -52.26 70.74 -79.14
C ALA A 18 -51.99 71.69 -77.95
N LEU A 19 -51.10 71.29 -77.05
CA LEU A 19 -50.28 72.21 -76.28
C LEU A 19 -48.91 71.57 -76.02
N ALA A 20 -47.88 72.38 -76.25
CA ALA A 20 -46.49 71.99 -76.40
C ALA A 20 -45.69 72.07 -75.09
N LEU A 21 -44.50 71.44 -75.13
CA LEU A 21 -43.33 71.60 -74.25
C LEU A 21 -43.39 71.01 -72.83
N ALA A 22 -42.77 69.84 -72.67
CA ALA A 22 -41.54 69.69 -71.88
C ALA A 22 -40.93 68.30 -72.13
N ALA A 23 -39.68 68.27 -72.60
CA ALA A 23 -38.88 67.08 -72.66
C ALA A 23 -38.54 66.60 -71.23
N CYS A 24 -39.24 65.58 -70.73
CA CYS A 24 -38.73 64.76 -69.64
C CYS A 24 -37.96 63.61 -70.27
N GLY A 25 -36.64 63.78 -70.41
CA GLY A 25 -35.75 62.66 -70.68
C GLY A 25 -35.94 61.62 -69.59
N ALA A 26 -36.15 60.36 -69.99
CA ALA A 26 -36.19 59.24 -69.06
C ALA A 26 -34.89 59.25 -68.24
N GLY A 27 -35.02 59.46 -66.92
CA GLY A 27 -33.89 59.32 -66.00
C GLY A 27 -33.30 57.92 -66.16
N VAL A 28 -31.97 57.82 -66.19
CA VAL A 28 -31.28 56.53 -66.25
C VAL A 28 -31.68 55.70 -65.02
N PRO A 29 -32.29 54.52 -65.16
CA PRO A 29 -32.68 53.71 -64.02
C PRO A 29 -31.44 53.28 -63.22
N LEU A 30 -31.56 53.25 -61.89
CA LEU A 30 -30.54 52.68 -61.01
C LEU A 30 -30.84 51.19 -60.83
N THR A 31 -29.89 50.36 -61.23
CA THR A 31 -29.94 48.90 -61.12
C THR A 31 -28.77 48.40 -60.29
N GLY A 32 -28.85 47.17 -59.80
CA GLY A 32 -27.75 46.57 -59.08
C GLY A 32 -28.14 45.25 -58.45
N THR A 33 -27.16 44.60 -57.83
CA THR A 33 -27.35 43.34 -57.11
C THR A 33 -27.03 43.56 -55.63
N ILE A 34 -27.92 43.08 -54.77
CA ILE A 34 -27.70 43.01 -53.33
C ILE A 34 -27.17 41.62 -53.01
N THR A 35 -26.00 41.57 -52.40
CA THR A 35 -25.35 40.31 -52.02
C THR A 35 -25.04 40.27 -50.54
N ASP A 36 -24.97 39.05 -50.01
CA ASP A 36 -24.60 38.76 -48.64
C ASP A 36 -23.11 39.06 -48.43
N ALA A 37 -22.78 39.88 -47.44
CA ALA A 37 -21.41 40.32 -47.21
C ALA A 37 -20.45 39.18 -46.77
N TYR A 38 -20.96 38.05 -46.28
CA TYR A 38 -20.16 36.93 -45.80
C TYR A 38 -20.00 35.84 -46.88
N THR A 39 -21.04 35.59 -47.66
CA THR A 39 -21.07 34.48 -48.64
C THR A 39 -21.04 34.92 -50.09
N GLY A 40 -21.29 36.20 -50.38
CA GLY A 40 -21.40 36.74 -51.75
C GLY A 40 -22.66 36.30 -52.50
N LYS A 41 -23.57 35.54 -51.86
CA LYS A 41 -24.80 35.07 -52.49
C LYS A 41 -25.82 36.20 -52.64
N PRO A 42 -26.70 36.18 -53.66
CA PRO A 42 -27.71 37.21 -53.80
C PRO A 42 -28.75 37.20 -52.69
N VAL A 43 -29.25 38.38 -52.31
CA VAL A 43 -30.22 38.55 -51.21
C VAL A 43 -31.45 39.31 -51.70
N ALA A 44 -32.63 38.71 -51.49
CA ALA A 44 -33.89 39.41 -51.65
C ALA A 44 -34.07 40.43 -50.52
N ALA A 45 -34.25 41.70 -50.88
CA ALA A 45 -34.25 42.82 -49.95
C ALA A 45 -35.22 43.92 -50.39
N GLN A 46 -35.72 44.71 -49.46
CA GLN A 46 -36.42 45.95 -49.74
C GLN A 46 -35.41 47.09 -49.91
N VAL A 47 -35.52 47.81 -51.02
CA VAL A 47 -34.64 48.91 -51.40
C VAL A 47 -35.47 50.19 -51.49
N LYS A 48 -35.03 51.23 -50.80
CA LYS A 48 -35.63 52.56 -50.87
C LYS A 48 -34.57 53.58 -51.25
N VAL A 49 -34.82 54.40 -52.26
CA VAL A 49 -33.93 55.47 -52.72
C VAL A 49 -34.74 56.75 -52.86
N GLY A 50 -34.51 57.73 -51.98
CA GLY A 50 -35.36 58.92 -51.92
C GLY A 50 -36.83 58.55 -51.68
N TRP A 51 -37.70 58.86 -52.66
CA TRP A 51 -39.12 58.49 -52.67
C TRP A 51 -39.42 57.17 -53.40
N GLY A 52 -38.46 56.63 -54.15
CA GLY A 52 -38.59 55.37 -54.88
C GLY A 52 -38.43 54.15 -53.96
N THR A 53 -39.23 53.11 -54.19
CA THR A 53 -39.11 51.81 -53.52
C THR A 53 -39.08 50.69 -54.56
N ALA A 54 -38.29 49.66 -54.30
CA ALA A 54 -38.21 48.44 -55.09
C ALA A 54 -37.90 47.26 -54.19
N SER A 55 -38.18 46.04 -54.66
CA SER A 55 -37.71 44.81 -54.04
C SER A 55 -36.65 44.19 -54.93
N ALA A 56 -35.52 43.81 -54.34
CA ALA A 56 -34.56 42.93 -54.98
C ALA A 56 -35.14 41.52 -55.11
N ASP A 57 -35.03 40.92 -56.29
CA ASP A 57 -35.53 39.58 -56.57
C ASP A 57 -34.70 38.47 -55.92
N ALA A 58 -35.02 37.20 -56.19
CA ALA A 58 -34.28 36.05 -55.66
C ALA A 58 -32.84 35.94 -56.18
N GLN A 59 -32.50 36.68 -57.24
CA GLN A 59 -31.16 36.84 -57.77
C GLN A 59 -30.50 38.12 -57.25
N GLY A 60 -31.09 38.75 -56.23
CA GLY A 60 -30.63 39.96 -55.57
C GLY A 60 -30.75 41.22 -56.43
N LYS A 61 -31.36 41.14 -57.61
CA LYS A 61 -31.38 42.26 -58.57
C LYS A 61 -32.51 43.21 -58.25
N TYR A 62 -32.21 44.51 -58.25
CA TYR A 62 -33.20 45.57 -58.08
C TYR A 62 -33.14 46.59 -59.22
N GLN A 63 -34.22 47.34 -59.40
CA GLN A 63 -34.29 48.48 -60.31
C GLN A 63 -35.16 49.60 -59.73
N ILE A 64 -34.62 50.83 -59.71
CA ILE A 64 -35.30 52.05 -59.28
C ILE A 64 -35.36 53.03 -60.47
N GLY A 65 -36.56 53.46 -60.84
CA GLY A 65 -36.79 54.32 -62.00
C GLY A 65 -36.58 55.82 -61.75
N SER A 66 -36.50 56.28 -60.50
CA SER A 66 -36.34 57.69 -60.17
C SER A 66 -35.51 57.86 -58.91
N TRP A 67 -34.36 58.52 -59.05
CA TRP A 67 -33.37 58.74 -58.00
C TRP A 67 -32.54 60.00 -58.31
N SER A 68 -31.91 60.55 -57.29
CA SER A 68 -30.96 61.67 -57.37
C SER A 68 -29.62 61.27 -56.75
N GLN A 69 -28.53 61.85 -57.23
CA GLN A 69 -27.20 61.64 -56.63
C GLN A 69 -27.14 62.10 -55.16
N ASN A 70 -28.04 63.01 -54.73
CA ASN A 70 -28.11 63.43 -53.33
C ASN A 70 -28.99 62.53 -52.45
N ASP A 71 -29.61 61.49 -53.03
CA ASP A 71 -30.44 60.56 -52.27
C ASP A 71 -29.59 59.57 -51.46
N THR A 72 -30.25 58.95 -50.49
CA THR A 72 -29.71 57.84 -49.71
C THR A 72 -30.48 56.57 -50.04
N MET A 73 -29.75 55.49 -50.33
CA MET A 73 -30.30 54.16 -50.52
C MET A 73 -30.36 53.44 -49.17
N GLN A 74 -31.55 53.05 -48.75
CA GLN A 74 -31.80 52.22 -47.57
C GLN A 74 -32.14 50.81 -48.02
N ILE A 75 -31.47 49.82 -47.44
CA ILE A 75 -31.67 48.41 -47.73
C ILE A 75 -32.07 47.71 -46.44
N SER A 76 -33.14 46.92 -46.51
CA SER A 76 -33.57 46.09 -45.40
C SER A 76 -33.96 44.70 -45.89
N ALA A 77 -33.47 43.67 -45.20
CA ALA A 77 -33.85 42.27 -45.42
C ALA A 77 -33.93 41.58 -44.06
N ASP A 78 -34.84 40.62 -43.91
CA ASP A 78 -34.93 39.85 -42.65
C ASP A 78 -33.62 39.07 -42.43
N GLY A 79 -33.09 39.13 -41.21
CA GLY A 79 -31.81 38.54 -40.85
C GLY A 79 -30.56 39.37 -41.19
N TYR A 80 -30.73 40.54 -41.82
CA TYR A 80 -29.64 41.44 -42.19
C TYR A 80 -29.66 42.76 -41.41
N GLU A 81 -28.48 43.33 -41.17
CA GLU A 81 -28.34 44.68 -40.67
C GLU A 81 -28.84 45.68 -41.73
N PRO A 82 -29.75 46.61 -41.36
CA PRO A 82 -30.19 47.66 -42.27
C PRO A 82 -29.00 48.46 -42.78
N ALA A 83 -28.80 48.47 -44.10
CA ALA A 83 -27.69 49.20 -44.72
C ALA A 83 -28.19 50.53 -45.29
N THR A 84 -27.35 51.55 -45.17
CA THR A 84 -27.62 52.89 -45.69
C THR A 84 -26.43 53.33 -46.52
N VAL A 85 -26.66 53.61 -47.80
CA VAL A 85 -25.62 54.01 -48.77
C VAL A 85 -25.94 55.40 -49.30
N ALA A 86 -25.06 56.38 -49.07
CA ALA A 86 -25.19 57.70 -49.65
C ALA A 86 -24.78 57.67 -51.14
N LEU A 87 -25.70 57.98 -52.05
CA LEU A 87 -25.40 57.93 -53.49
C LEU A 87 -24.41 59.01 -53.92
N SER A 88 -24.31 60.09 -53.15
CA SER A 88 -23.37 61.19 -53.39
C SER A 88 -21.91 60.78 -53.27
N GLN A 89 -21.65 59.68 -52.56
CA GLN A 89 -20.31 59.11 -52.34
C GLN A 89 -19.96 58.03 -53.37
N GLN A 90 -20.78 57.81 -54.39
CA GLN A 90 -20.57 56.80 -55.44
C GLN A 90 -20.15 57.50 -56.75
N PRO A 91 -18.85 57.58 -57.08
CA PRO A 91 -18.37 58.32 -58.25
C PRO A 91 -18.98 57.83 -59.57
N GLN A 92 -19.26 56.53 -59.67
CA GLN A 92 -19.91 55.89 -60.80
C GLN A 92 -21.35 56.37 -61.05
N LEU A 93 -21.97 57.00 -60.05
CA LEU A 93 -23.31 57.57 -60.14
C LEU A 93 -23.31 59.07 -60.47
N ALA A 94 -22.14 59.74 -60.46
CA ALA A 94 -22.02 61.17 -60.81
C ALA A 94 -22.28 61.44 -62.30
N THR A 95 -21.91 60.48 -63.16
CA THR A 95 -22.21 60.50 -64.59
C THR A 95 -22.80 59.14 -65.00
N PRO A 96 -24.13 58.96 -64.89
CA PRO A 96 -24.77 57.66 -65.12
C PRO A 96 -24.51 57.13 -66.54
N ALA A 97 -23.93 55.92 -66.63
CA ALA A 97 -23.78 55.23 -67.90
C ALA A 97 -25.14 54.77 -68.45
N GLN A 98 -25.35 54.88 -69.77
CA GLN A 98 -26.53 54.33 -70.46
C GLN A 98 -26.30 52.84 -70.75
N PRO A 99 -27.34 51.98 -70.72
CA PRO A 99 -28.76 52.29 -70.51
C PRO A 99 -29.22 52.32 -69.03
N ALA A 100 -28.35 51.97 -68.07
CA ALA A 100 -28.67 51.94 -66.64
C ALA A 100 -27.44 52.26 -65.78
N ALA A 101 -27.64 52.98 -64.68
CA ALA A 101 -26.62 53.16 -63.64
C ALA A 101 -26.57 51.87 -62.80
N THR A 102 -25.37 51.40 -62.45
CA THR A 102 -25.21 50.16 -61.67
C THR A 102 -24.58 50.44 -60.31
N LEU A 103 -25.18 49.92 -59.25
CA LEU A 103 -24.64 49.94 -57.89
C LEU A 103 -24.89 48.59 -57.21
N ASP A 104 -23.88 47.73 -57.22
CA ASP A 104 -23.92 46.52 -56.41
C ASP A 104 -23.64 46.86 -54.95
N THR A 105 -24.41 46.29 -54.03
CA THR A 105 -24.29 46.55 -52.60
C THR A 105 -24.20 45.25 -51.82
N GLN A 106 -23.39 45.25 -50.78
CA GLN A 106 -23.35 44.15 -49.82
C GLN A 106 -24.09 44.54 -48.55
N ILE A 107 -24.88 43.62 -48.01
CA ILE A 107 -25.52 43.77 -46.70
C ILE A 107 -25.06 42.66 -45.77
N ARG A 108 -24.85 43.03 -44.50
CA ARG A 108 -24.25 42.16 -43.50
C ARG A 108 -25.33 41.36 -42.77
N PRO A 109 -25.26 40.03 -42.71
CA PRO A 109 -26.09 39.26 -41.79
C PRO A 109 -25.87 39.72 -40.35
N ASN A 110 -26.94 39.90 -39.58
CA ASN A 110 -26.87 40.19 -38.14
C ASN A 110 -27.59 39.12 -37.30
N THR A 111 -27.80 37.95 -37.90
CA THR A 111 -28.49 36.82 -37.28
C THR A 111 -27.57 35.61 -37.27
N LEU A 112 -27.58 34.87 -36.17
CA LEU A 112 -26.88 33.59 -36.02
C LEU A 112 -27.90 32.52 -35.68
N SER A 113 -27.90 31.40 -36.41
CA SER A 113 -28.73 30.23 -36.07
C SER A 113 -27.90 28.96 -36.01
N GLY A 114 -28.38 27.97 -35.27
CA GLY A 114 -27.71 26.68 -35.18
C GLY A 114 -28.41 25.74 -34.22
N THR A 115 -27.74 24.64 -33.92
CA THR A 115 -28.17 23.64 -32.95
C THR A 115 -27.18 23.53 -31.80
N VAL A 116 -27.70 23.35 -30.58
CA VAL A 116 -26.89 22.96 -29.43
C VAL A 116 -27.12 21.48 -29.16
N THR A 117 -26.04 20.71 -29.09
CA THR A 117 -26.08 19.28 -28.77
C THR A 117 -25.22 18.93 -27.57
N ASP A 118 -25.54 17.84 -26.90
CA ASP A 118 -24.70 17.19 -25.90
C ASP A 118 -23.50 16.53 -26.61
N SER A 119 -22.27 16.83 -26.19
CA SER A 119 -21.07 16.34 -26.87
C SER A 119 -20.77 14.85 -26.63
N PHE A 120 -21.40 14.22 -25.64
CA PHE A 120 -21.26 12.79 -25.35
C PHE A 120 -22.29 11.96 -26.11
N THR A 121 -23.55 12.41 -26.14
CA THR A 121 -24.67 11.66 -26.73
C THR A 121 -25.05 12.11 -28.15
N ALA A 122 -24.54 13.26 -28.59
CA ALA A 122 -24.91 13.96 -29.83
C ALA A 122 -26.41 14.31 -29.92
N GLN A 123 -27.15 14.25 -28.80
CA GLN A 123 -28.57 14.60 -28.78
C GLN A 123 -28.77 16.11 -28.69
N PRO A 124 -29.83 16.67 -29.31
CA PRO A 124 -30.16 18.08 -29.16
C PRO A 124 -30.48 18.44 -27.71
N LEU A 125 -29.98 19.58 -27.25
CA LEU A 125 -30.22 20.08 -25.90
C LEU A 125 -31.30 21.15 -25.91
N ALA A 126 -32.42 20.85 -25.26
CA ALA A 126 -33.48 21.81 -24.99
C ALA A 126 -33.15 22.63 -23.74
N GLY A 127 -33.51 23.92 -23.75
CA GLY A 127 -33.33 24.77 -22.57
C GLY A 127 -31.91 25.32 -22.38
N ALA A 128 -30.95 24.98 -23.25
CA ALA A 128 -29.64 25.62 -23.28
C ALA A 128 -29.78 27.12 -23.65
N VAL A 129 -29.11 27.97 -22.89
CA VAL A 129 -29.07 29.42 -23.10
C VAL A 129 -27.86 29.77 -23.96
N VAL A 130 -28.12 30.35 -25.12
CA VAL A 130 -27.13 30.81 -26.09
C VAL A 130 -27.12 32.34 -26.06
N GLN A 131 -25.98 32.94 -25.74
CA GLN A 131 -25.91 34.36 -25.37
C GLN A 131 -24.69 35.03 -26.00
N ALA A 132 -24.91 36.16 -26.68
CA ALA A 132 -23.84 37.06 -27.14
C ALA A 132 -23.70 38.28 -26.22
N THR A 133 -24.81 38.80 -25.72
CA THR A 133 -24.87 39.84 -24.67
C THR A 133 -26.11 39.60 -23.80
N ALA A 134 -26.24 40.28 -22.66
CA ALA A 134 -27.48 40.20 -21.86
C ALA A 134 -28.76 40.55 -22.64
N ALA A 135 -28.65 41.43 -23.64
CA ALA A 135 -29.77 41.82 -24.50
C ALA A 135 -29.98 40.91 -25.72
N ILE A 136 -28.95 40.13 -26.10
CA ILE A 136 -28.96 39.23 -27.27
C ILE A 136 -28.73 37.81 -26.76
N SER A 137 -29.82 37.13 -26.40
CA SER A 137 -29.84 35.75 -25.94
C SER A 137 -31.05 34.99 -26.50
N ALA A 138 -30.93 33.67 -26.55
CA ALA A 138 -32.01 32.75 -26.91
C ALA A 138 -31.90 31.47 -26.08
N THR A 139 -33.04 30.81 -25.86
CA THR A 139 -33.10 29.47 -25.27
C THR A 139 -33.47 28.49 -26.36
N THR A 140 -32.76 27.37 -26.41
CA THR A 140 -32.96 26.31 -27.41
C THR A 140 -34.30 25.59 -27.25
N GLY A 141 -34.92 25.26 -28.38
CA GLY A 141 -36.13 24.44 -28.44
C GLY A 141 -35.87 22.94 -28.21
N ALA A 142 -36.91 22.11 -28.30
CA ALA A 142 -36.81 20.66 -28.13
C ALA A 142 -35.90 19.97 -29.17
N ASP A 143 -35.69 20.60 -30.32
CA ASP A 143 -34.79 20.18 -31.39
C ASP A 143 -33.39 20.78 -31.26
N GLY A 144 -33.09 21.43 -30.13
CA GLY A 144 -31.82 22.08 -29.84
C GLY A 144 -31.56 23.35 -30.64
N ARG A 145 -32.51 23.82 -31.46
CA ARG A 145 -32.29 24.97 -32.33
C ARG A 145 -32.36 26.30 -31.59
N TYR A 146 -31.53 27.25 -32.01
CA TYR A 146 -31.56 28.64 -31.56
C TYR A 146 -31.43 29.62 -32.73
N THR A 147 -31.90 30.84 -32.52
CA THR A 147 -31.68 31.98 -33.41
C THR A 147 -31.46 33.26 -32.59
N LEU A 148 -30.33 33.93 -32.80
CA LEU A 148 -30.01 35.24 -32.25
C LEU A 148 -30.11 36.30 -33.35
N LYS A 149 -30.71 37.46 -33.05
CA LYS A 149 -30.83 38.60 -33.99
C LYS A 149 -30.12 39.84 -33.44
N GLY A 150 -29.69 40.75 -34.33
CA GLY A 150 -29.08 42.03 -33.95
C GLY A 150 -27.61 41.93 -33.53
N LEU A 151 -26.88 40.91 -34.00
CA LEU A 151 -25.50 40.65 -33.61
C LEU A 151 -24.51 41.61 -34.31
N PRO A 152 -23.44 42.06 -33.62
CA PRO A 152 -22.31 42.77 -34.25
C PRO A 152 -21.51 41.83 -35.18
N GLU A 153 -20.55 42.38 -35.95
CA GLU A 153 -19.75 41.58 -36.90
C GLU A 153 -18.82 40.56 -36.21
N ALA A 154 -18.36 40.88 -34.99
CA ALA A 154 -17.58 40.00 -34.14
C ALA A 154 -18.08 40.11 -32.68
N PHE A 155 -18.19 38.98 -31.99
CA PHE A 155 -18.65 38.88 -30.60
C PHE A 155 -18.21 37.57 -29.95
N SER A 156 -18.25 37.54 -28.62
CA SER A 156 -18.08 36.31 -27.83
C SER A 156 -19.45 35.66 -27.62
N LEU A 157 -19.58 34.39 -28.00
CA LEU A 157 -20.77 33.58 -27.79
C LEU A 157 -20.57 32.68 -26.57
N THR A 158 -21.50 32.72 -25.63
CA THR A 158 -21.55 31.82 -24.48
C THR A 158 -22.75 30.89 -24.61
N VAL A 159 -22.52 29.59 -24.47
CA VAL A 159 -23.57 28.57 -24.39
C VAL A 159 -23.51 27.93 -23.01
N SER A 160 -24.62 27.96 -22.29
CA SER A 160 -24.77 27.34 -20.97
C SER A 160 -26.00 26.45 -20.93
N ALA A 161 -25.88 25.28 -20.31
CA ALA A 161 -26.98 24.35 -20.10
C ALA A 161 -26.84 23.70 -18.72
N ALA A 162 -27.95 23.25 -18.14
CA ALA A 162 -27.91 22.53 -16.87
C ALA A 162 -26.98 21.32 -16.99
N ASP A 163 -26.10 21.12 -16.00
CA ASP A 163 -25.16 20.01 -15.90
C ASP A 163 -24.09 19.90 -17.00
N HIS A 164 -23.92 20.98 -17.77
CA HIS A 164 -22.91 21.09 -18.82
C HIS A 164 -21.90 22.20 -18.51
N ALA A 165 -20.68 22.03 -19.02
CA ALA A 165 -19.68 23.07 -19.05
C ALA A 165 -20.14 24.22 -19.95
N THR A 166 -19.92 25.44 -19.48
CA THR A 166 -20.10 26.63 -20.30
C THR A 166 -19.10 26.63 -21.46
N LEU A 167 -19.61 26.74 -22.68
CA LEU A 167 -18.80 26.94 -23.88
C LEU A 167 -18.73 28.42 -24.18
N THR A 168 -17.52 28.95 -24.37
CA THR A 168 -17.29 30.31 -24.86
C THR A 168 -16.51 30.25 -26.16
N GLN A 169 -17.01 30.90 -27.21
CA GLN A 169 -16.40 30.91 -28.53
C GLN A 169 -16.45 32.30 -29.16
N GLU A 170 -15.33 32.78 -29.68
CA GLU A 170 -15.31 34.00 -30.50
C GLU A 170 -15.89 33.70 -31.88
N VAL A 171 -16.90 34.48 -32.28
CA VAL A 171 -17.63 34.31 -33.54
C VAL A 171 -17.45 35.57 -34.37
N SER A 172 -17.09 35.40 -35.64
CA SER A 172 -17.05 36.50 -36.61
C SER A 172 -17.47 36.03 -38.00
N ARG A 173 -18.12 36.92 -38.76
CA ARG A 173 -18.49 36.72 -40.18
C ARG A 173 -19.19 35.39 -40.49
N THR A 174 -20.08 34.96 -39.59
CA THR A 174 -20.74 33.65 -39.65
C THR A 174 -22.23 33.81 -39.34
N ALA A 175 -23.09 33.20 -40.15
CA ALA A 175 -24.55 33.20 -39.98
C ALA A 175 -25.10 31.89 -39.39
N THR A 176 -24.29 30.83 -39.37
CA THR A 176 -24.65 29.53 -38.81
C THR A 176 -23.54 28.95 -37.95
N LEU A 177 -23.87 28.48 -36.74
CA LEU A 177 -22.91 27.84 -35.85
C LEU A 177 -23.60 26.78 -34.99
N ASP A 178 -23.20 25.52 -35.16
CA ASP A 178 -23.60 24.48 -34.22
C ASP A 178 -22.63 24.45 -33.03
N ALA A 179 -23.15 24.13 -31.85
CA ALA A 179 -22.38 24.08 -30.61
C ALA A 179 -22.58 22.73 -29.92
N ALA A 180 -21.49 22.04 -29.61
CA ALA A 180 -21.53 20.84 -28.77
C ALA A 180 -21.01 21.21 -27.38
N VAL A 181 -21.88 21.16 -26.37
CA VAL A 181 -21.51 21.43 -24.97
C VAL A 181 -21.27 20.11 -24.25
N ARG A 182 -20.24 20.07 -23.40
CA ARG A 182 -19.83 18.86 -22.69
C ARG A 182 -20.54 18.77 -21.33
N PRO A 183 -21.17 17.64 -20.98
CA PRO A 183 -21.58 17.39 -19.60
C PRO A 183 -20.38 17.53 -18.64
N ASN A 184 -20.55 18.22 -17.51
CA ASN A 184 -19.49 18.40 -16.51
C ASN A 184 -19.94 18.03 -15.08
N VAL A 185 -21.04 17.30 -14.99
CA VAL A 185 -21.55 16.71 -13.76
C VAL A 185 -21.40 15.21 -13.83
N LEU A 186 -20.84 14.62 -12.78
CA LEU A 186 -20.77 13.18 -12.58
C LEU A 186 -21.56 12.81 -11.33
N SER A 187 -22.37 11.77 -11.42
CA SER A 187 -23.10 11.22 -10.28
C SER A 187 -22.89 9.72 -10.16
N GLY A 188 -23.30 9.14 -9.05
CA GLY A 188 -23.12 7.71 -8.84
C GLY A 188 -23.44 7.28 -7.43
N THR A 189 -23.18 6.01 -7.16
CA THR A 189 -23.24 5.41 -5.83
C THR A 189 -21.93 4.70 -5.52
N VAL A 190 -21.56 4.63 -4.24
CA VAL A 190 -20.41 3.88 -3.73
C VAL A 190 -20.92 2.79 -2.80
N THR A 191 -20.52 1.54 -3.04
CA THR A 191 -20.96 0.37 -2.27
C THR A 191 -19.80 -0.50 -1.83
N ASP A 192 -20.01 -1.25 -0.76
CA ASP A 192 -19.09 -2.29 -0.30
C ASP A 192 -19.13 -3.50 -1.24
N GLN A 193 -17.97 -3.95 -1.70
CA GLN A 193 -17.85 -5.04 -2.68
C GLN A 193 -18.46 -6.37 -2.20
N TYR A 194 -18.42 -6.67 -0.90
CA TYR A 194 -18.79 -7.99 -0.38
C TYR A 194 -20.21 -8.03 0.17
N THR A 195 -20.64 -6.96 0.85
CA THR A 195 -21.97 -6.87 1.46
C THR A 195 -22.99 -6.20 0.53
N GLY A 196 -22.53 -5.44 -0.48
CA GLY A 196 -23.37 -4.59 -1.31
C GLY A 196 -23.97 -3.39 -0.57
N ALA A 197 -23.56 -3.14 0.68
CA ALA A 197 -24.06 -2.04 1.48
C ALA A 197 -23.58 -0.70 0.92
N ALA A 198 -24.42 0.32 1.01
CA ALA A 198 -24.06 1.68 0.63
C ALA A 198 -22.99 2.25 1.58
N LEU A 199 -21.97 2.89 1.02
CA LEU A 199 -20.88 3.50 1.79
C LEU A 199 -21.13 5.00 1.95
N ALA A 200 -21.49 5.41 3.16
CA ALA A 200 -21.61 6.81 3.55
C ALA A 200 -20.24 7.42 3.90
N ASN A 201 -20.10 8.73 3.73
CA ASN A 201 -18.90 9.48 4.08
C ASN A 201 -17.62 9.13 3.28
N ALA A 202 -17.72 8.41 2.16
CA ALA A 202 -16.61 8.21 1.24
C ALA A 202 -16.28 9.54 0.54
N SER A 203 -14.98 9.86 0.43
CA SER A 203 -14.50 11.01 -0.32
C SER A 203 -14.38 10.66 -1.80
N VAL A 204 -15.03 11.45 -2.65
CA VAL A 204 -15.06 11.27 -4.10
C VAL A 204 -14.43 12.51 -4.74
N LYS A 205 -13.45 12.32 -5.63
CA LYS A 205 -12.71 13.40 -6.27
C LYS A 205 -12.54 13.17 -7.77
N ALA A 206 -12.60 14.24 -8.55
CA ALA A 206 -12.22 14.25 -9.96
C ALA A 206 -11.58 15.59 -10.33
N GLY A 207 -10.25 15.66 -10.36
CA GLY A 207 -9.53 16.93 -10.44
C GLY A 207 -9.79 17.78 -9.18
N ASP A 208 -10.24 19.02 -9.35
CA ASP A 208 -10.61 19.91 -8.23
C ASP A 208 -12.05 19.68 -7.73
N ALA A 209 -12.87 18.94 -8.47
CA ALA A 209 -14.23 18.60 -8.04
C ALA A 209 -14.17 17.57 -6.91
N THR A 210 -14.87 17.85 -5.80
CA THR A 210 -14.94 16.97 -4.63
C THR A 210 -16.38 16.82 -4.14
N ALA A 211 -16.69 15.65 -3.59
CA ALA A 211 -17.95 15.33 -2.94
C ALA A 211 -17.73 14.30 -1.83
N THR A 212 -18.73 14.16 -0.97
CA THR A 212 -18.80 13.11 0.04
C THR A 212 -20.09 12.32 -0.17
N THR A 213 -20.03 11.00 -0.07
CA THR A 213 -21.23 10.16 -0.27
C THR A 213 -22.25 10.33 0.85
N GLY A 214 -23.53 10.32 0.48
CA GLY A 214 -24.66 10.32 1.42
C GLY A 214 -24.87 8.98 2.11
N ALA A 215 -25.90 8.90 2.98
CA ALA A 215 -26.24 7.67 3.72
C ALA A 215 -26.63 6.49 2.81
N ASP A 216 -27.12 6.78 1.60
CA ASP A 216 -27.45 5.82 0.54
C ASP A 216 -26.28 5.57 -0.41
N GLY A 217 -25.09 6.07 -0.10
CA GLY A 217 -23.87 5.92 -0.90
C GLY A 217 -23.84 6.84 -2.12
N SER A 218 -24.85 7.68 -2.34
CA SER A 218 -24.93 8.54 -3.52
C SER A 218 -23.93 9.70 -3.46
N TYR A 219 -23.39 10.11 -4.61
CA TYR A 219 -22.56 11.31 -4.74
C TYR A 219 -22.90 12.09 -6.01
N ARG A 220 -22.54 13.38 -6.01
CA ARG A 220 -22.65 14.27 -7.17
C ARG A 220 -21.49 15.25 -7.20
N LEU A 221 -20.68 15.18 -8.24
CA LEU A 221 -19.60 16.11 -8.55
C LEU A 221 -20.05 17.13 -9.60
N THR A 222 -19.75 18.39 -9.39
CA THR A 222 -19.94 19.47 -10.38
C THR A 222 -18.60 19.98 -10.87
N ASN A 223 -18.59 20.58 -12.06
CA ASN A 223 -17.38 21.13 -12.68
C ASN A 223 -16.25 20.10 -12.89
N VAL A 224 -16.61 18.85 -13.20
CA VAL A 224 -15.66 17.77 -13.48
C VAL A 224 -14.85 18.11 -14.73
N PRO A 225 -13.50 18.19 -14.66
CA PRO A 225 -12.64 18.48 -15.81
C PRO A 225 -12.72 17.43 -16.92
N GLU A 226 -12.29 17.81 -18.13
CA GLU A 226 -12.14 16.85 -19.22
C GLU A 226 -10.97 15.89 -18.93
N ASN A 227 -11.12 14.60 -19.28
CA ASN A 227 -10.15 13.54 -19.00
C ASN A 227 -9.80 13.35 -17.51
N ALA A 228 -10.69 13.76 -16.60
CA ALA A 228 -10.48 13.57 -15.18
C ALA A 228 -10.48 12.07 -14.80
N THR A 229 -9.68 11.75 -13.78
CA THR A 229 -9.70 10.45 -13.09
C THR A 229 -10.58 10.56 -11.86
N LEU A 230 -11.48 9.60 -11.69
CA LEU A 230 -12.29 9.43 -10.50
C LEU A 230 -11.46 8.74 -9.43
N GLU A 231 -11.29 9.40 -8.30
CA GLU A 231 -10.64 8.87 -7.11
C GLU A 231 -11.67 8.74 -5.99
N ILE A 232 -11.77 7.57 -5.37
CA ILE A 232 -12.67 7.33 -4.24
C ILE A 232 -11.89 6.71 -3.09
N THR A 233 -12.05 7.29 -1.89
CA THR A 233 -11.46 6.79 -0.64
C THR A 233 -12.53 6.69 0.45
N ALA A 234 -12.45 5.68 1.30
CA ALA A 234 -13.32 5.49 2.45
C ALA A 234 -12.53 4.83 3.59
N ASP A 235 -12.92 5.07 4.85
CA ASP A 235 -12.26 4.44 6.00
C ASP A 235 -12.40 2.92 5.93
N SER A 236 -11.28 2.21 6.04
CA SER A 236 -11.17 0.75 5.97
C SER A 236 -11.25 0.11 4.56
N TYR A 237 -11.17 0.90 3.49
CA TYR A 237 -11.28 0.41 2.11
C TYR A 237 -10.09 0.79 1.22
N SER A 238 -9.80 -0.07 0.23
CA SER A 238 -8.86 0.21 -0.84
C SER A 238 -9.33 1.42 -1.65
N GLN A 239 -8.40 2.32 -1.99
CA GLN A 239 -8.67 3.43 -2.89
C GLN A 239 -9.05 2.91 -4.30
N LEU A 240 -10.11 3.46 -4.87
CA LEU A 240 -10.44 3.30 -6.29
C LEU A 240 -9.87 4.48 -7.07
N SER A 241 -9.24 4.19 -8.22
CA SER A 241 -8.80 5.19 -9.18
C SER A 241 -9.08 4.68 -10.60
N GLN A 242 -9.91 5.40 -11.36
CA GLN A 242 -10.26 5.04 -12.73
C GLN A 242 -10.57 6.27 -13.61
N PRO A 243 -10.29 6.24 -14.93
CA PRO A 243 -10.70 7.30 -15.83
C PRO A 243 -12.23 7.40 -15.91
N ILE A 244 -12.76 8.63 -15.99
CA ILE A 244 -14.22 8.87 -16.13
C ILE A 244 -14.70 8.67 -17.57
N GLU A 245 -13.86 9.05 -18.54
CA GLU A 245 -14.18 9.05 -19.98
C GLU A 245 -15.49 9.82 -20.30
N LYS A 246 -16.32 9.31 -21.22
CA LYS A 246 -17.59 9.94 -21.65
C LYS A 246 -18.79 9.46 -20.82
N GLN A 247 -18.63 9.42 -19.49
CA GLN A 247 -19.68 8.96 -18.57
C GLN A 247 -20.16 10.09 -17.67
N THR A 248 -21.47 10.11 -17.39
CA THR A 248 -22.13 11.04 -16.45
C THR A 248 -22.66 10.33 -15.20
N VAL A 249 -22.64 9.00 -15.21
CA VAL A 249 -22.99 8.13 -14.08
C VAL A 249 -21.94 7.04 -13.93
N ILE A 250 -21.31 6.94 -12.75
CA ILE A 250 -20.39 5.85 -12.42
C ILE A 250 -20.79 5.28 -11.05
N ASN A 251 -21.20 4.02 -11.00
CA ASN A 251 -21.36 3.32 -9.73
C ASN A 251 -20.06 2.59 -9.39
N ALA A 252 -19.56 2.82 -8.18
CA ALA A 252 -18.30 2.28 -7.70
C ALA A 252 -18.54 1.25 -6.58
N THR A 253 -17.70 0.23 -6.57
CA THR A 253 -17.60 -0.75 -5.49
C THR A 253 -16.21 -0.64 -4.87
N LEU A 254 -16.12 -0.44 -3.56
CA LEU A 254 -14.85 -0.43 -2.83
C LEU A 254 -14.66 -1.77 -2.10
N ARG A 255 -13.42 -2.25 -2.12
CA ARG A 255 -13.00 -3.46 -1.41
C ARG A 255 -12.50 -3.09 -0.02
N PRO A 256 -13.05 -3.63 1.07
CA PRO A 256 -12.41 -3.56 2.38
C PRO A 256 -11.03 -4.22 2.32
N ASP A 257 -9.99 -3.50 2.75
CA ASP A 257 -8.60 -4.01 2.83
C ASP A 257 -7.90 -3.62 4.14
N ILE A 258 -8.64 -3.03 5.08
CA ILE A 258 -8.16 -2.78 6.43
C ILE A 258 -8.92 -3.66 7.40
N LEU A 259 -8.21 -4.56 8.07
CA LEU A 259 -8.76 -5.38 9.15
C LEU A 259 -8.54 -4.67 10.48
N LYS A 260 -9.63 -4.26 11.12
CA LYS A 260 -9.66 -3.79 12.52
C LYS A 260 -10.17 -4.94 13.39
N GLY A 261 -9.39 -5.38 14.36
CA GLY A 261 -9.75 -6.51 15.21
C GLY A 261 -9.15 -6.43 16.61
N THR A 262 -9.51 -7.40 17.45
CA THR A 262 -8.98 -7.58 18.81
C THR A 262 -8.39 -8.97 19.00
N LEU A 263 -7.27 -9.06 19.72
CA LEU A 263 -6.66 -10.32 20.14
C LEU A 263 -7.00 -10.59 21.60
N VAL A 264 -7.51 -11.79 21.88
CA VAL A 264 -7.86 -12.22 23.24
C VAL A 264 -7.33 -13.61 23.54
N ASN A 265 -7.00 -13.85 24.80
CA ASN A 265 -6.66 -15.17 25.30
C ASN A 265 -7.91 -16.06 25.22
N GLY A 266 -7.82 -17.17 24.49
CA GLY A 266 -8.95 -18.05 24.23
C GLY A 266 -9.54 -18.74 25.47
N THR A 267 -8.77 -18.83 26.56
CA THR A 267 -9.21 -19.44 27.83
C THR A 267 -9.83 -18.40 28.76
N THR A 268 -9.20 -17.23 28.90
CA THR A 268 -9.60 -16.22 29.91
C THR A 268 -10.41 -15.05 29.35
N GLY A 269 -10.42 -14.86 28.03
CA GLY A 269 -11.04 -13.71 27.36
C GLY A 269 -10.30 -12.38 27.58
N LYS A 270 -9.16 -12.39 28.28
CA LYS A 270 -8.37 -11.17 28.51
C LYS A 270 -7.68 -10.73 27.21
N PRO A 271 -7.48 -9.41 27.00
CA PRO A 271 -6.71 -8.91 25.87
C PRO A 271 -5.28 -9.46 25.84
N VAL A 272 -4.76 -9.71 24.63
CA VAL A 272 -3.37 -10.08 24.42
C VAL A 272 -2.58 -8.85 24.00
N ALA A 273 -1.56 -8.51 24.79
CA ALA A 273 -0.56 -7.52 24.44
C ALA A 273 0.63 -8.20 23.75
N PHE A 274 1.40 -7.46 22.96
CA PHE A 274 2.59 -7.92 22.23
C PHE A 274 2.33 -9.06 21.25
N ALA A 275 2.05 -8.73 19.99
CA ALA A 275 1.82 -9.72 18.95
C ALA A 275 2.28 -9.21 17.58
N THR A 276 2.58 -10.13 16.69
CA THR A 276 2.82 -9.86 15.27
C THR A 276 1.65 -10.42 14.50
N VAL A 277 1.00 -9.57 13.69
CA VAL A 277 -0.11 -9.96 12.82
C VAL A 277 0.31 -9.70 11.37
N PHE A 278 0.26 -10.72 10.52
CA PHE A 278 0.62 -10.57 9.11
C PHE A 278 -0.28 -11.41 8.21
N ALA A 279 -0.45 -10.97 6.97
CA ALA A 279 -1.30 -11.63 5.98
C ALA A 279 -0.53 -11.89 4.69
N GLY A 280 -0.65 -13.13 4.20
CA GLY A 280 -0.01 -13.59 2.99
C GLY A 280 -0.84 -14.67 2.29
N THR A 281 -0.43 -15.03 1.07
CA THR A 281 -1.04 -16.17 0.35
C THR A 281 -0.60 -17.52 0.91
N ALA A 282 0.59 -17.56 1.53
CA ALA A 282 1.15 -18.64 2.34
C ALA A 282 2.24 -18.05 3.27
N ILE A 283 2.66 -18.79 4.30
CA ILE A 283 3.85 -18.46 5.10
C ILE A 283 5.08 -18.34 4.17
N GLY A 284 5.84 -17.26 4.32
CA GLY A 284 7.08 -17.04 3.56
C GLY A 284 6.92 -16.65 2.09
N ALA A 285 5.69 -16.51 1.58
CA ALA A 285 5.43 -15.86 0.29
C ALA A 285 5.53 -14.33 0.46
N ASP A 286 5.88 -13.59 -0.60
CA ASP A 286 5.99 -12.12 -0.56
C ASP A 286 4.77 -11.49 0.15
N ASP A 287 5.00 -10.99 1.37
CA ASP A 287 3.95 -10.45 2.22
C ASP A 287 3.20 -9.30 1.55
N VAL A 288 1.89 -9.30 1.76
CA VAL A 288 1.00 -8.24 1.29
C VAL A 288 0.73 -7.22 2.41
N ALA A 289 0.73 -7.64 3.69
CA ALA A 289 0.45 -6.78 4.84
C ALA A 289 1.01 -7.31 6.18
N SER A 290 1.51 -6.44 7.06
CA SER A 290 1.96 -6.79 8.42
C SER A 290 1.82 -5.64 9.41
N VAL A 291 1.49 -5.95 10.68
CA VAL A 291 1.49 -5.01 11.80
C VAL A 291 2.08 -5.65 13.06
N GLU A 292 2.90 -4.89 13.77
CA GLU A 292 3.38 -5.26 15.10
C GLU A 292 2.55 -4.54 16.18
N ILE A 293 1.89 -5.32 17.01
CA ILE A 293 1.20 -4.85 18.22
C ILE A 293 2.26 -4.84 19.32
N LYS A 294 2.57 -3.65 19.83
CA LYS A 294 3.51 -3.51 20.96
C LYS A 294 2.74 -3.69 22.26
N ASN A 295 2.26 -2.62 22.87
CA ASN A 295 1.61 -2.69 24.19
C ASN A 295 0.13 -2.30 24.11
N SER A 296 -0.68 -3.07 23.37
CA SER A 296 -2.12 -2.81 23.25
C SER A 296 -2.86 -3.30 24.50
N ALA A 297 -3.41 -2.36 25.28
CA ALA A 297 -4.09 -2.67 26.54
C ALA A 297 -5.45 -3.36 26.36
N ASP A 298 -6.08 -3.18 25.19
CA ASP A 298 -7.36 -3.79 24.81
C ASP A 298 -7.23 -4.85 23.72
N GLY A 299 -6.00 -5.16 23.31
CA GLY A 299 -5.69 -6.16 22.29
C GLY A 299 -6.07 -5.72 20.88
N SER A 300 -6.46 -4.46 20.68
CA SER A 300 -6.84 -3.94 19.38
C SER A 300 -5.65 -3.85 18.42
N PHE A 301 -5.93 -4.06 17.13
CA PHE A 301 -4.98 -3.88 16.04
C PHE A 301 -5.68 -3.39 14.76
N THR A 302 -4.88 -2.78 13.88
CA THR A 302 -5.31 -2.39 12.53
C THR A 302 -4.26 -2.91 11.55
N LEU A 303 -4.68 -3.78 10.63
CA LEU A 303 -3.85 -4.32 9.57
C LEU A 303 -4.33 -3.75 8.24
N GLU A 304 -3.52 -2.92 7.60
CA GLU A 304 -3.80 -2.31 6.30
C GLU A 304 -3.26 -3.18 5.16
N GLY A 305 -3.84 -3.07 3.95
CA GLY A 305 -3.35 -3.77 2.76
C GLY A 305 -3.70 -5.26 2.73
N LEU A 306 -4.75 -5.68 3.43
CA LEU A 306 -5.17 -7.07 3.50
C LEU A 306 -5.40 -7.65 2.08
N PRO A 307 -4.81 -8.81 1.75
CA PRO A 307 -5.07 -9.47 0.48
C PRO A 307 -6.53 -9.95 0.40
N GLU A 308 -7.06 -10.10 -0.82
CA GLU A 308 -8.44 -10.57 -1.03
C GLU A 308 -8.65 -12.01 -0.53
N ARG A 309 -7.61 -12.84 -0.63
CA ARG A 309 -7.57 -14.24 -0.18
C ARG A 309 -6.19 -14.55 0.38
N GLY A 310 -6.13 -15.50 1.29
CA GLY A 310 -4.88 -15.92 1.93
C GLY A 310 -5.13 -16.38 3.35
N VAL A 311 -4.10 -16.27 4.18
CA VAL A 311 -4.15 -16.61 5.60
C VAL A 311 -3.60 -15.43 6.39
N LEU A 312 -4.27 -15.13 7.48
CA LEU A 312 -3.84 -14.21 8.52
C LEU A 312 -3.15 -15.03 9.62
N TYR A 313 -1.91 -14.66 9.93
CA TYR A 313 -1.10 -15.27 10.97
C TYR A 313 -1.01 -14.33 12.16
N VAL A 314 -1.17 -14.88 13.37
CA VAL A 314 -0.99 -14.15 14.62
C VAL A 314 -0.01 -14.89 15.51
N MET A 315 1.06 -14.21 15.91
CA MET A 315 2.07 -14.74 16.82
C MET A 315 2.20 -13.82 18.02
N ALA A 316 1.95 -14.36 19.20
CA ALA A 316 2.11 -13.68 20.47
C ALA A 316 2.86 -14.61 21.43
N PRO A 317 3.93 -14.16 22.12
CA PRO A 317 4.60 -14.98 23.12
C PRO A 317 3.61 -15.53 24.17
N GLY A 318 3.74 -16.81 24.52
CA GLY A 318 2.83 -17.52 25.42
C GLY A 318 1.58 -18.11 24.73
N TYR A 319 1.52 -18.10 23.39
CA TYR A 319 0.40 -18.64 22.61
C TYR A 319 0.89 -19.45 21.41
N LYS A 320 0.08 -20.42 20.95
CA LYS A 320 0.30 -21.06 19.65
C LYS A 320 0.11 -20.02 18.53
N ARG A 321 0.85 -20.18 17.43
CA ARG A 321 0.59 -19.40 16.20
C ARG A 321 -0.84 -19.67 15.74
N ALA A 322 -1.65 -18.62 15.65
CA ALA A 322 -3.00 -18.73 15.11
C ALA A 322 -2.98 -18.49 13.61
N GLU A 323 -3.78 -19.27 12.88
CA GLU A 323 -3.94 -19.19 11.43
C GLU A 323 -5.43 -19.01 11.13
N VAL A 324 -5.79 -17.90 10.48
CA VAL A 324 -7.17 -17.55 10.14
C VAL A 324 -7.30 -17.39 8.64
N GLU A 325 -8.14 -18.18 8.00
CA GLU A 325 -8.39 -18.07 6.57
C GLU A 325 -9.04 -16.71 6.23
N ILE A 326 -8.46 -16.00 5.27
CA ILE A 326 -8.99 -14.73 4.76
C ILE A 326 -10.08 -15.07 3.75
N THR A 327 -11.32 -15.01 4.22
CA THR A 327 -12.51 -15.13 3.36
C THR A 327 -13.12 -13.75 3.09
N PRO A 328 -13.31 -13.36 1.81
CA PRO A 328 -14.00 -12.13 1.42
C PRO A 328 -15.29 -11.89 2.21
N GLY A 329 -15.38 -10.75 2.89
CA GLY A 329 -16.54 -10.33 3.68
C GLY A 329 -16.79 -11.12 4.98
N LYS A 330 -15.89 -12.01 5.40
CA LYS A 330 -16.04 -12.87 6.60
C LYS A 330 -14.77 -12.96 7.43
N LEU A 331 -14.20 -11.82 7.79
CA LEU A 331 -13.06 -11.77 8.70
C LEU A 331 -13.53 -11.60 10.14
N PRO A 332 -12.95 -12.36 11.10
CA PRO A 332 -13.28 -12.19 12.50
C PRO A 332 -12.75 -10.85 13.01
N THR A 333 -13.60 -10.13 13.74
CA THR A 333 -13.21 -8.91 14.47
C THR A 333 -12.58 -9.22 15.83
N GLU A 334 -12.66 -10.47 16.29
CA GLU A 334 -12.02 -10.97 17.51
C GLU A 334 -11.31 -12.29 17.19
N ILE A 335 -10.02 -12.38 17.49
CA ILE A 335 -9.19 -13.57 17.29
C ILE A 335 -8.79 -14.12 18.66
N LYS A 336 -9.15 -15.39 18.91
CA LYS A 336 -8.86 -16.10 20.15
C LYS A 336 -7.56 -16.89 20.01
N LEU A 337 -6.57 -16.56 20.84
CA LEU A 337 -5.28 -17.24 20.85
C LEU A 337 -5.26 -18.37 21.88
N GLU A 338 -4.76 -19.54 21.49
CA GLU A 338 -4.60 -20.69 22.38
C GLU A 338 -3.32 -20.54 23.21
N PRO A 339 -3.39 -20.48 24.55
CA PRO A 339 -2.19 -20.42 25.40
C PRO A 339 -1.26 -21.60 25.14
N PHE A 340 0.04 -21.34 25.16
CA PHE A 340 1.07 -22.34 24.91
C PHE A 340 2.30 -22.08 25.77
N GLN A 341 2.82 -23.16 26.35
CA GLN A 341 4.08 -23.17 27.08
C GLN A 341 4.94 -24.31 26.56
N SER A 342 6.19 -24.00 26.24
CA SER A 342 7.14 -24.98 25.71
C SER A 342 7.77 -25.78 26.85
N LYS A 343 7.67 -27.11 26.79
CA LYS A 343 8.35 -28.06 27.70
C LYS A 343 9.26 -28.91 26.84
N ALA A 344 10.53 -28.51 26.79
CA ALA A 344 11.43 -28.92 25.71
C ALA A 344 12.60 -29.75 26.16
N TRP A 345 13.01 -30.69 25.31
CA TRP A 345 14.33 -31.29 25.31
C TRP A 345 15.12 -30.91 24.07
N TYR A 346 16.44 -30.93 24.22
CA TYR A 346 17.40 -30.54 23.22
C TYR A 346 18.09 -31.75 22.60
N VAL A 347 18.31 -31.69 21.28
CA VAL A 347 19.11 -32.66 20.53
C VAL A 347 20.18 -31.95 19.70
N THR A 348 21.38 -32.50 19.73
CA THR A 348 22.49 -32.06 18.87
C THR A 348 22.15 -32.34 17.40
N ALA A 349 22.84 -31.63 16.50
CA ALA A 349 22.68 -31.84 15.06
C ALA A 349 23.00 -33.30 14.65
N ALA A 350 23.94 -33.94 15.35
CA ALA A 350 24.30 -35.34 15.09
C ALA A 350 23.23 -36.35 15.51
N VAL A 351 22.48 -36.07 16.58
CA VAL A 351 21.28 -36.85 16.95
C VAL A 351 20.18 -36.61 15.92
N GLY A 352 19.94 -35.35 15.54
CA GLY A 352 18.96 -34.99 14.51
C GLY A 352 19.22 -35.68 13.16
N ALA A 353 20.49 -35.81 12.75
CA ALA A 353 20.90 -36.52 11.53
C ALA A 353 20.55 -38.03 11.55
N ARG A 354 20.24 -38.60 12.71
CA ARG A 354 19.76 -39.97 12.87
C ARG A 354 18.25 -39.97 13.11
N ALA A 355 17.48 -39.55 12.12
CA ALA A 355 16.03 -39.34 12.24
C ALA A 355 15.28 -40.52 12.88
N ASP A 356 15.62 -41.78 12.55
CA ASP A 356 14.94 -42.94 13.14
C ASP A 356 15.23 -43.05 14.66
N TYR A 357 16.46 -42.77 15.10
CA TYR A 357 16.79 -42.67 16.53
C TYR A 357 16.10 -41.48 17.19
N LEU A 358 16.02 -40.32 16.51
CA LEU A 358 15.28 -39.16 17.00
C LEU A 358 13.81 -39.50 17.29
N PHE A 359 13.17 -40.26 16.38
CA PHE A 359 11.76 -40.64 16.52
C PHE A 359 11.53 -41.69 17.61
N ASP A 360 12.39 -42.71 17.66
CA ASP A 360 12.26 -43.82 18.59
C ASP A 360 12.58 -43.40 20.03
N GLU A 361 13.58 -42.54 20.23
CA GLU A 361 14.00 -42.10 21.56
C GLU A 361 13.24 -40.83 21.97
N TYR A 362 13.45 -39.70 21.29
CA TYR A 362 13.00 -38.39 21.79
C TYR A 362 11.53 -38.11 21.50
N PHE A 363 11.04 -38.37 20.28
CA PHE A 363 9.62 -38.13 19.97
C PHE A 363 8.73 -39.09 20.75
N SER A 364 9.14 -40.34 20.89
CA SER A 364 8.39 -41.31 21.70
C SER A 364 8.41 -40.97 23.19
N MET A 365 9.43 -40.26 23.70
CA MET A 365 9.41 -39.72 25.06
C MET A 365 8.50 -38.50 25.19
N ILE A 366 8.46 -37.64 24.17
CA ILE A 366 7.47 -36.55 24.10
C ILE A 366 6.05 -37.11 24.17
N ASP A 367 5.73 -38.17 23.43
CA ASP A 367 4.40 -38.80 23.44
C ASP A 367 4.00 -39.44 24.79
N LYS A 368 4.96 -39.70 25.70
CA LYS A 368 4.73 -40.42 26.97
C LYS A 368 4.76 -39.51 28.19
N THR A 369 5.17 -38.26 28.03
CA THR A 369 5.50 -37.36 29.14
C THR A 369 4.89 -35.99 28.93
N GLU A 370 5.03 -35.10 29.92
CA GLU A 370 4.58 -33.71 29.83
C GLU A 370 5.36 -32.84 28.82
N LEU A 371 6.37 -33.39 28.13
CA LEU A 371 7.06 -32.67 27.07
C LEU A 371 6.13 -32.40 25.89
N ASN A 372 6.36 -31.31 25.18
CA ASN A 372 5.61 -30.98 23.96
C ASN A 372 6.49 -30.33 22.88
N THR A 373 7.78 -30.15 23.16
CA THR A 373 8.71 -29.44 22.30
C THR A 373 10.02 -30.22 22.11
N ILE A 374 10.58 -30.12 20.91
CA ILE A 374 11.95 -30.53 20.61
C ILE A 374 12.78 -29.36 20.08
N ILE A 375 13.99 -29.20 20.61
CA ILE A 375 14.98 -28.23 20.12
C ILE A 375 16.04 -29.00 19.32
N ILE A 376 16.24 -28.63 18.07
CA ILE A 376 17.15 -29.31 17.15
C ILE A 376 18.21 -28.32 16.68
N ASP A 377 19.48 -28.65 16.90
CA ASP A 377 20.58 -27.89 16.31
C ASP A 377 20.62 -28.05 14.80
N LEU A 378 20.64 -26.92 14.09
CA LEU A 378 20.86 -26.89 12.64
C LEU A 378 22.35 -26.88 12.28
N LYS A 379 23.18 -26.40 13.21
CA LYS A 379 24.64 -26.39 13.08
C LYS A 379 25.27 -27.27 14.14
N SER A 380 26.32 -27.99 13.76
CA SER A 380 27.04 -28.84 14.72
C SER A 380 27.76 -28.05 15.79
N ASP A 381 27.59 -28.51 17.03
CA ASP A 381 28.39 -28.16 18.19
C ASP A 381 29.46 -29.24 18.49
N LEU A 382 29.58 -30.27 17.64
CA LEU A 382 30.60 -31.30 17.78
C LEU A 382 31.97 -30.76 17.39
N ARG A 383 32.96 -31.12 18.20
CA ARG A 383 34.36 -30.68 18.08
C ARG A 383 34.94 -30.76 16.65
N ASP A 384 34.63 -31.82 15.92
CA ASP A 384 35.27 -32.11 14.63
C ASP A 384 34.71 -31.28 13.47
N ASP A 385 33.52 -30.69 13.62
CA ASP A 385 32.84 -29.92 12.58
C ASP A 385 31.98 -28.75 13.11
N LEU A 386 32.45 -28.11 14.17
CA LEU A 386 31.87 -26.91 14.79
C LEU A 386 31.40 -25.86 13.76
N GLY A 387 30.09 -25.58 13.75
CA GLY A 387 29.47 -24.60 12.86
C GLY A 387 28.99 -25.17 11.52
N GLN A 388 29.28 -26.43 11.21
CA GLN A 388 28.80 -27.07 9.98
C GLN A 388 27.26 -27.11 10.00
N VAL A 389 26.62 -26.57 8.95
CA VAL A 389 25.17 -26.70 8.76
C VAL A 389 24.87 -28.14 8.31
N TYR A 390 24.00 -28.84 9.05
CA TYR A 390 23.83 -30.29 8.97
C TYR A 390 22.71 -30.78 8.04
N TYR A 391 22.14 -29.89 7.23
CA TYR A 391 21.15 -30.23 6.21
C TYR A 391 21.51 -29.60 4.86
N ASP A 392 20.83 -30.01 3.78
CA ASP A 392 20.95 -29.42 2.44
C ASP A 392 20.31 -28.02 2.37
N THR A 393 20.99 -27.06 3.00
CA THR A 393 20.57 -25.65 3.04
C THR A 393 20.59 -25.00 1.66
N GLN A 394 19.52 -24.28 1.37
CA GLN A 394 19.35 -23.41 0.21
C GLN A 394 19.52 -21.93 0.58
N ALA A 395 19.84 -21.61 1.84
CA ALA A 395 20.20 -20.25 2.26
C ALA A 395 21.34 -19.73 1.37
N PRO A 396 21.18 -18.59 0.67
CA PRO A 396 22.09 -18.14 -0.37
C PRO A 396 23.57 -18.11 0.06
N MET A 397 23.86 -17.52 1.23
CA MET A 397 25.24 -17.41 1.70
C MET A 397 25.83 -18.76 2.14
N ALA A 398 25.04 -19.63 2.80
CA ALA A 398 25.52 -20.95 3.20
C ALA A 398 25.83 -21.84 1.98
N LYS A 399 25.01 -21.74 0.94
CA LYS A 399 25.20 -22.43 -0.33
C LYS A 399 26.42 -21.91 -1.11
N GLU A 400 26.60 -20.59 -1.17
CA GLU A 400 27.77 -19.97 -1.80
C GLU A 400 29.07 -20.40 -1.12
N LEU A 401 29.09 -20.42 0.21
CA LEU A 401 30.27 -20.74 1.01
C LEU A 401 30.53 -22.24 1.18
N GLY A 402 29.57 -23.11 0.79
CA GLY A 402 29.70 -24.56 0.91
C GLY A 402 29.73 -25.04 2.37
N THR A 403 29.04 -24.33 3.26
CA THR A 403 29.00 -24.59 4.71
C THR A 403 27.87 -25.55 5.12
N GLY A 404 27.11 -26.09 4.16
CA GLY A 404 26.06 -27.10 4.36
C GLY A 404 26.49 -28.53 3.99
N ARG A 405 25.91 -29.52 4.66
CA ARG A 405 26.02 -30.96 4.35
C ARG A 405 24.65 -31.61 4.48
N ASP A 406 24.31 -32.46 3.52
CA ASP A 406 23.05 -33.22 3.53
C ASP A 406 23.13 -34.43 4.50
N TYR A 407 23.20 -34.15 5.81
CA TYR A 407 23.25 -35.19 6.85
C TYR A 407 21.89 -35.41 7.52
N MET A 408 21.06 -34.38 7.60
CA MET A 408 19.79 -34.37 8.32
C MET A 408 18.62 -34.11 7.38
N ASP A 409 17.68 -35.06 7.31
CA ASP A 409 16.42 -34.92 6.57
C ASP A 409 15.39 -34.13 7.38
N LEU A 410 15.55 -32.80 7.39
CA LEU A 410 14.65 -31.89 8.10
C LEU A 410 13.19 -32.03 7.65
N LYS A 411 12.94 -32.30 6.37
CA LYS A 411 11.57 -32.44 5.85
C LYS A 411 10.88 -33.64 6.47
N LYS A 412 11.57 -34.78 6.56
CA LYS A 412 11.05 -35.98 7.24
C LYS A 412 10.81 -35.73 8.73
N ILE A 413 11.75 -35.07 9.41
CA ILE A 413 11.67 -34.77 10.85
C ILE A 413 10.47 -33.85 11.14
N LEU A 414 10.36 -32.73 10.43
CA LEU A 414 9.29 -31.75 10.60
C LEU A 414 7.91 -32.34 10.24
N ALA A 415 7.83 -33.19 9.22
CA ALA A 415 6.58 -33.87 8.87
C ALA A 415 6.09 -34.81 9.98
N GLU A 416 7.01 -35.57 10.60
CA GLU A 416 6.65 -36.46 11.72
C GLU A 416 6.34 -35.68 12.99
N ALA A 417 7.09 -34.61 13.29
CA ALA A 417 6.80 -33.72 14.43
C ALA A 417 5.41 -33.09 14.30
N LYS A 418 5.08 -32.54 13.12
CA LYS A 418 3.76 -31.95 12.83
C LYS A 418 2.63 -32.96 12.99
N LYS A 419 2.83 -34.20 12.53
CA LYS A 419 1.83 -35.28 12.68
C LYS A 419 1.54 -35.60 14.14
N ARG A 420 2.53 -35.47 15.03
CA ARG A 420 2.39 -35.68 16.48
C ARG A 420 1.99 -34.42 17.24
N GLY A 421 1.97 -33.26 16.59
CA GLY A 421 1.70 -31.98 17.24
C GLY A 421 2.86 -31.48 18.12
N ILE A 422 4.08 -31.94 17.84
CA ILE A 422 5.29 -31.54 18.57
C ILE A 422 5.73 -30.17 18.08
N TYR A 423 5.95 -29.23 19.00
CA TYR A 423 6.51 -27.91 18.71
C TYR A 423 8.01 -28.03 18.43
N THR A 424 8.48 -27.35 17.39
CA THR A 424 9.85 -27.51 16.90
C THR A 424 10.62 -26.21 16.98
N ILE A 425 11.79 -26.25 17.63
CA ILE A 425 12.70 -25.12 17.75
C ILE A 425 13.98 -25.43 16.98
N ALA A 426 14.30 -24.62 15.96
CA ALA A 426 15.58 -24.68 15.26
C ALA A 426 16.61 -23.84 16.02
N ARG A 427 17.66 -24.46 16.57
CA ARG A 427 18.72 -23.74 17.27
C ARG A 427 19.93 -23.51 16.35
N VAL A 428 20.43 -22.28 16.37
CA VAL A 428 21.57 -21.82 15.55
C VAL A 428 22.55 -21.02 16.41
N GLN A 429 23.77 -21.50 16.55
CA GLN A 429 24.88 -20.76 17.13
C GLN A 429 25.40 -19.69 16.17
N LEU A 430 25.67 -18.49 16.70
CA LEU A 430 26.05 -17.30 15.94
C LEU A 430 27.54 -16.94 16.06
N PHE A 431 27.93 -16.21 17.11
CA PHE A 431 29.22 -15.52 17.16
C PHE A 431 30.35 -16.37 17.72
N SER A 432 30.02 -17.51 18.33
CA SER A 432 30.98 -18.47 18.88
C SER A 432 30.63 -19.87 18.38
N HIS A 433 31.59 -20.79 18.43
CA HIS A 433 31.42 -22.19 18.00
C HIS A 433 31.04 -22.36 16.52
N ASP A 434 31.35 -21.36 15.68
CA ASP A 434 31.13 -21.40 14.23
C ASP A 434 32.46 -21.36 13.47
N ASN A 435 33.26 -22.42 13.65
CA ASN A 435 34.57 -22.53 13.02
C ASN A 435 34.45 -22.66 11.50
N VAL A 436 33.46 -23.39 11.01
CA VAL A 436 33.24 -23.57 9.57
C VAL A 436 33.08 -22.23 8.86
N LEU A 437 32.25 -21.32 9.39
CA LEU A 437 32.10 -20.00 8.79
C LEU A 437 33.34 -19.13 8.99
N ALA A 438 33.95 -19.15 10.19
CA ALA A 438 35.16 -18.36 10.47
C ALA A 438 36.36 -18.80 9.60
N ASP A 439 36.46 -20.08 9.23
CA ASP A 439 37.52 -20.60 8.37
C ASP A 439 37.22 -20.34 6.88
N ALA A 440 35.94 -20.38 6.47
CA ALA A 440 35.52 -20.02 5.11
C ALA A 440 35.64 -18.50 4.83
N LYS A 441 35.39 -17.68 5.85
CA LYS A 441 35.46 -16.21 5.80
C LYS A 441 36.21 -15.62 7.00
N PRO A 442 37.55 -15.79 7.06
CA PRO A 442 38.34 -15.29 8.18
C PRO A 442 38.19 -13.79 8.41
N GLU A 443 37.96 -13.00 7.36
CA GLU A 443 37.72 -11.55 7.43
C GLU A 443 36.42 -11.16 8.14
N TRP A 444 35.49 -12.09 8.37
CA TRP A 444 34.27 -11.86 9.15
C TRP A 444 34.44 -12.18 10.64
N ALA A 445 35.61 -12.68 11.03
CA ALA A 445 35.91 -13.06 12.40
C ALA A 445 36.66 -11.97 13.17
N VAL A 446 36.52 -11.97 14.49
CA VAL A 446 37.33 -11.15 15.38
C VAL A 446 38.80 -11.50 15.16
N LYS A 447 39.66 -10.49 15.07
CA LYS A 447 41.10 -10.68 14.93
C LYS A 447 41.81 -10.49 16.25
N ASP A 448 42.76 -11.36 16.54
CA ASP A 448 43.75 -11.15 17.57
C ASP A 448 44.80 -10.15 17.03
N ARG A 449 44.98 -9.01 17.69
CA ARG A 449 45.85 -7.92 17.24
C ARG A 449 47.34 -8.24 17.31
N GLU A 450 47.73 -9.18 18.16
CA GLU A 450 49.14 -9.60 18.28
C GLU A 450 49.54 -10.48 17.09
N THR A 451 48.67 -11.41 16.72
CA THR A 451 48.96 -12.41 15.68
C THR A 451 48.38 -12.09 14.31
N GLY A 452 47.39 -11.20 14.23
CA GLY A 452 46.59 -10.92 13.03
C GLY A 452 45.64 -12.06 12.62
N LYS A 453 45.58 -13.15 13.40
CA LYS A 453 44.78 -14.34 13.11
C LYS A 453 43.37 -14.21 13.69
N VAL A 454 42.50 -15.13 13.30
CA VAL A 454 41.16 -15.27 13.92
C VAL A 454 41.33 -15.54 15.41
N TYR A 455 40.68 -14.73 16.24
CA TYR A 455 40.59 -14.93 17.69
C TYR A 455 39.74 -16.16 17.99
N ALA A 456 40.19 -16.97 18.94
CA ALA A 456 39.50 -18.18 19.36
C ALA A 456 39.78 -18.48 20.83
N ASP A 457 38.78 -19.07 21.51
CA ASP A 457 38.97 -19.66 22.83
C ASP A 457 39.47 -21.11 22.70
N TYR A 458 40.22 -21.57 23.70
CA TYR A 458 40.80 -22.91 23.76
C TYR A 458 40.47 -23.56 25.12
N PRO A 459 39.21 -23.96 25.34
CA PRO A 459 38.74 -24.45 26.65
C PRO A 459 39.31 -25.82 27.04
N GLY A 460 39.91 -26.54 26.09
CA GLY A 460 40.55 -27.82 26.35
C GLY A 460 41.48 -28.25 25.23
N PRO A 461 42.26 -29.32 25.42
CA PRO A 461 43.23 -29.80 24.45
C PRO A 461 42.61 -30.09 23.07
N GLY A 462 43.01 -29.29 22.08
CA GLY A 462 42.58 -29.41 20.69
C GLY A 462 41.10 -29.05 20.45
N ILE A 463 40.50 -28.25 21.33
CA ILE A 463 39.25 -27.55 21.09
C ILE A 463 39.61 -26.12 20.73
N ARG A 464 39.06 -25.62 19.61
CA ARG A 464 39.21 -24.25 19.13
C ARG A 464 37.82 -23.70 18.89
N TYR A 465 37.42 -22.65 19.60
CA TYR A 465 36.16 -21.96 19.37
C TYR A 465 36.44 -20.60 18.75
N ALA A 466 36.39 -20.53 17.42
CA ALA A 466 36.55 -19.29 16.70
C ALA A 466 35.42 -18.31 17.03
N TYR A 467 35.74 -17.02 17.06
CA TYR A 467 34.75 -15.96 17.24
C TYR A 467 34.51 -15.19 15.95
N LEU A 468 33.29 -15.27 15.46
CA LEU A 468 32.79 -14.36 14.45
C LEU A 468 32.54 -12.98 15.06
N ASP A 469 32.71 -11.95 14.25
CA ASP A 469 32.63 -10.57 14.71
C ASP A 469 31.16 -10.12 14.87
N PRO A 470 30.71 -9.77 16.10
CA PRO A 470 29.34 -9.32 16.32
C PRO A 470 29.00 -8.00 15.64
N THR A 471 29.97 -7.21 15.21
CA THR A 471 29.75 -5.95 14.46
C THR A 471 29.61 -6.18 12.96
N ASN A 472 29.92 -7.39 12.46
CA ASN A 472 29.93 -7.66 11.02
C ASN A 472 28.55 -8.11 10.52
N LYS A 473 27.89 -7.25 9.74
CA LYS A 473 26.55 -7.50 9.19
C LYS A 473 26.47 -8.71 8.25
N ASN A 474 27.57 -9.17 7.66
CA ASN A 474 27.55 -10.40 6.86
C ASN A 474 27.35 -11.65 7.74
N VAL A 475 27.90 -11.65 8.96
CA VAL A 475 27.65 -12.71 9.95
C VAL A 475 26.17 -12.71 10.34
N TRP A 476 25.58 -11.52 10.49
CA TRP A 476 24.16 -11.39 10.79
C TRP A 476 23.31 -11.95 9.66
N GLU A 477 23.57 -11.51 8.44
CA GLU A 477 22.82 -11.91 7.26
C GLU A 477 22.90 -13.43 7.00
N TYR A 478 24.09 -14.02 7.11
CA TYR A 478 24.27 -15.46 6.96
C TYR A 478 23.36 -16.26 7.90
N ASN A 479 23.31 -15.85 9.17
CA ASN A 479 22.53 -16.57 10.17
C ASN A 479 21.03 -16.28 10.06
N ILE A 480 20.65 -15.04 9.74
CA ILE A 480 19.25 -14.69 9.49
C ILE A 480 18.70 -15.48 8.30
N GLN A 481 19.48 -15.66 7.22
CA GLN A 481 19.05 -16.50 6.08
C GLN A 481 18.82 -17.96 6.47
N LEU A 482 19.67 -18.52 7.34
CA LEU A 482 19.44 -19.88 7.88
C LEU A 482 18.17 -19.94 8.74
N GLY A 483 17.92 -18.93 9.58
CA GLY A 483 16.71 -18.86 10.39
C GLY A 483 15.43 -18.67 9.56
N GLU A 484 15.46 -17.82 8.53
CA GLU A 484 14.33 -17.65 7.60
C GLU A 484 14.03 -18.94 6.85
N GLU A 485 15.07 -19.64 6.38
CA GLU A 485 14.91 -20.96 5.76
C GLU A 485 14.30 -21.97 6.74
N ALA A 486 14.78 -22.02 7.99
CA ALA A 486 14.23 -22.92 9.00
C ALA A 486 12.74 -22.67 9.25
N ALA A 487 12.35 -21.40 9.39
CA ALA A 487 10.94 -21.01 9.53
C ALA A 487 10.10 -21.45 8.31
N GLN A 488 10.61 -21.22 7.10
CA GLN A 488 9.96 -21.63 5.84
C GLN A 488 9.86 -23.14 5.65
N LEU A 489 10.82 -23.91 6.18
CA LEU A 489 10.76 -25.37 6.21
C LEU A 489 9.67 -25.90 7.15
N GLY A 490 9.22 -25.07 8.11
CA GLY A 490 8.09 -25.36 8.99
C GLY A 490 8.45 -25.48 10.46
N PHE A 491 9.63 -25.01 10.89
CA PHE A 491 9.91 -24.84 12.32
C PHE A 491 8.99 -23.78 12.94
N ASP A 492 8.59 -24.00 14.20
CA ASP A 492 7.70 -23.08 14.91
C ASP A 492 8.46 -21.91 15.54
N GLU A 493 9.73 -22.13 15.91
CA GLU A 493 10.61 -21.16 16.56
C GLU A 493 12.04 -21.31 16.04
N VAL A 494 12.73 -20.18 15.94
CA VAL A 494 14.17 -20.12 15.69
C VAL A 494 14.83 -19.54 16.95
N ASN A 495 15.71 -20.34 17.55
CA ASN A 495 16.51 -19.97 18.70
C ASN A 495 17.94 -19.63 18.27
N TYR A 496 18.44 -18.47 18.69
CA TYR A 496 19.86 -18.14 18.55
C TYR A 496 20.62 -18.25 19.85
N ASP A 497 21.64 -19.10 19.85
CA ASP A 497 22.63 -19.17 20.92
C ASP A 497 23.91 -18.40 20.56
N TYR A 498 24.70 -18.08 21.57
CA TYR A 498 25.91 -17.30 21.50
C TYR A 498 25.67 -15.92 20.87
N VAL A 499 24.52 -15.31 21.16
CA VAL A 499 24.24 -13.88 20.90
C VAL A 499 25.05 -13.06 21.91
N ARG A 500 26.37 -13.05 21.75
CA ARG A 500 27.31 -12.37 22.66
C ARG A 500 28.65 -12.08 22.02
N PHE A 501 29.37 -11.14 22.64
CA PHE A 501 30.83 -10.99 22.44
C PHE A 501 31.61 -12.11 23.14
N SER A 502 32.91 -12.22 22.84
CA SER A 502 33.82 -13.13 23.54
C SER A 502 33.89 -12.81 25.01
N ASP A 503 33.70 -13.81 25.88
CA ASP A 503 33.72 -13.60 27.33
C ASP A 503 35.12 -13.17 27.76
N TRP A 504 35.21 -12.03 28.46
CA TRP A 504 36.48 -11.42 28.80
C TRP A 504 36.74 -11.48 30.30
N TYR A 505 37.76 -12.24 30.68
CA TYR A 505 38.19 -12.41 32.07
C TYR A 505 39.39 -11.54 32.46
N GLY A 506 39.99 -10.82 31.49
CA GLY A 506 41.13 -9.92 31.73
C GLY A 506 40.71 -8.51 32.15
N ASP A 507 41.68 -7.61 32.29
CA ASP A 507 41.40 -6.18 32.46
C ASP A 507 40.72 -5.64 31.19
N LEU A 508 39.59 -4.93 31.33
CA LEU A 508 38.84 -4.41 30.18
C LEU A 508 39.67 -3.43 29.34
N SER A 509 40.68 -2.77 29.92
CA SER A 509 41.59 -1.88 29.18
C SER A 509 42.50 -2.64 28.19
N ASP A 510 42.62 -3.96 28.32
CA ASP A 510 43.34 -4.80 27.37
C ASP A 510 42.45 -5.36 26.26
N TYR A 511 41.11 -5.24 26.39
CA TYR A 511 40.14 -5.76 25.43
C TYR A 511 40.38 -5.20 24.02
N ALA A 512 40.37 -3.87 23.88
CA ALA A 512 40.58 -3.20 22.60
C ALA A 512 42.04 -3.31 22.10
N LYS A 513 42.99 -3.60 22.99
CA LYS A 513 44.40 -3.84 22.64
C LYS A 513 44.63 -5.24 22.08
N LYS A 514 43.83 -6.22 22.51
CA LYS A 514 43.93 -7.61 22.06
C LYS A 514 43.01 -7.94 20.90
N LEU A 515 41.78 -7.44 20.93
CA LEU A 515 40.74 -7.79 19.97
C LEU A 515 40.54 -6.66 18.96
N GLN A 516 40.41 -7.06 17.69
CA GLN A 516 40.07 -6.18 16.59
C GLN A 516 38.77 -6.68 15.95
N PHE A 517 37.78 -5.80 16.01
CA PHE A 517 36.48 -5.93 15.34
C PHE A 517 36.47 -5.07 14.07
N SER A 518 35.53 -5.34 13.18
CA SER A 518 35.28 -4.64 11.92
C SER A 518 34.87 -3.20 12.20
N GLU A 519 34.03 -3.00 13.22
CA GLU A 519 33.82 -1.68 13.81
C GLU A 519 34.59 -1.54 15.13
N PRO A 520 35.14 -0.36 15.46
CA PRO A 520 35.84 -0.16 16.72
C PRO A 520 34.93 -0.44 17.93
N ILE A 521 35.41 -1.28 18.86
CA ILE A 521 34.81 -1.59 20.16
C ILE A 521 35.87 -1.37 21.23
N ASP A 522 35.54 -0.55 22.22
CA ASP A 522 36.35 -0.35 23.43
C ASP A 522 35.42 -0.24 24.64
N PRO A 523 35.33 -1.29 25.49
CA PRO A 523 34.41 -1.31 26.62
C PRO A 523 34.76 -0.29 27.71
N THR A 524 35.96 0.30 27.69
CA THR A 524 36.39 1.29 28.69
C THR A 524 35.98 2.71 28.35
N THR A 525 35.78 3.01 27.06
CA THR A 525 35.39 4.34 26.58
C THR A 525 33.94 4.37 26.11
N ASP A 526 33.45 3.29 25.51
CA ASP A 526 32.08 3.16 25.00
C ASP A 526 31.59 1.70 25.12
N GLY A 527 31.36 1.26 26.36
CA GLY A 527 30.81 -0.08 26.62
C GLY A 527 29.37 -0.28 26.14
N ASP A 528 28.59 0.80 26.01
CA ASP A 528 27.21 0.72 25.55
C ASP A 528 27.10 0.25 24.11
N LYS A 529 28.10 0.55 23.27
CA LYS A 529 28.19 0.05 21.90
C LYS A 529 28.11 -1.48 21.80
N MET A 530 28.63 -2.22 22.78
CA MET A 530 28.51 -3.69 22.79
C MET A 530 27.06 -4.13 22.96
N TYR A 531 26.33 -3.54 23.91
CA TYR A 531 24.90 -3.84 24.09
C TYR A 531 24.08 -3.42 22.88
N ASP A 532 24.39 -2.25 22.31
CA ASP A 532 23.66 -1.70 21.17
C ASP A 532 23.87 -2.55 19.90
N THR A 533 25.08 -3.09 19.70
CA THR A 533 25.40 -4.00 18.59
C THR A 533 24.50 -5.25 18.64
N LEU A 534 24.41 -5.91 19.79
CA LEU A 534 23.56 -7.10 19.93
C LEU A 534 22.08 -6.74 19.81
N THR A 535 21.67 -5.61 20.39
CA THR A 535 20.27 -5.15 20.31
C THR A 535 19.88 -4.83 18.86
N GLU A 536 20.76 -4.21 18.07
CA GLU A 536 20.52 -3.92 16.66
C GLU A 536 20.44 -5.20 15.81
N PHE A 537 21.24 -6.21 16.12
CA PHE A 537 21.09 -7.54 15.53
C PHE A 537 19.68 -8.11 15.76
N LEU A 538 19.20 -8.08 17.00
CA LEU A 538 17.84 -8.55 17.32
C LEU A 538 16.74 -7.74 16.61
N LYS A 539 16.88 -6.41 16.57
CA LYS A 539 15.98 -5.52 15.80
C LYS A 539 15.89 -5.90 14.33
N THR A 540 16.95 -6.48 13.79
CA THR A 540 17.04 -6.91 12.40
C THR A 540 16.47 -8.32 12.20
N ALA A 541 16.82 -9.25 13.09
CA ALA A 541 16.44 -10.66 13.02
C ALA A 541 14.95 -10.90 13.37
N HIS A 542 14.46 -10.29 14.45
CA HIS A 542 13.10 -10.52 14.98
C HIS A 542 11.99 -10.36 13.94
N PRO A 543 11.83 -9.20 13.26
CA PRO A 543 10.75 -9.03 12.30
C PRO A 543 10.91 -9.96 11.10
N ARG A 544 12.14 -10.29 10.68
CA ARG A 544 12.39 -11.20 9.55
C ARG A 544 11.97 -12.63 9.86
N LEU A 545 12.33 -13.14 11.03
CA LEU A 545 11.98 -14.50 11.45
C LEU A 545 10.48 -14.65 11.75
N ASN A 546 9.89 -13.66 12.42
CA ASN A 546 8.43 -13.59 12.60
C ASN A 546 7.73 -13.61 11.22
N LYS A 547 8.15 -12.75 10.31
CA LYS A 547 7.59 -12.69 8.94
C LYS A 547 7.75 -14.01 8.17
N ALA A 548 8.86 -14.71 8.37
CA ALA A 548 9.10 -16.04 7.81
C ALA A 548 8.24 -17.14 8.47
N GLY A 549 7.51 -16.83 9.55
CA GLY A 549 6.51 -17.69 10.18
C GLY A 549 6.91 -18.28 11.52
N ALA A 550 8.08 -17.95 12.07
CA ALA A 550 8.58 -18.53 13.31
C ALA A 550 8.70 -17.51 14.45
N PHE A 551 8.44 -17.96 15.68
CA PHE A 551 8.84 -17.21 16.88
C PHE A 551 10.37 -17.06 16.92
N PHE A 552 10.84 -15.98 17.53
CA PHE A 552 12.28 -15.72 17.67
C PHE A 552 12.68 -15.74 19.13
N SER A 553 13.56 -16.67 19.49
CA SER A 553 14.14 -16.75 20.83
C SER A 553 15.65 -16.59 20.82
N ILE A 554 16.21 -16.22 21.97
CA ILE A 554 17.66 -16.12 22.15
C ILE A 554 18.09 -16.71 23.49
N ASP A 555 19.32 -17.22 23.51
CA ASP A 555 19.94 -17.73 24.73
C ASP A 555 20.85 -16.65 25.36
N VAL A 556 20.77 -16.53 26.68
CA VAL A 556 21.63 -15.63 27.47
C VAL A 556 22.27 -16.38 28.62
N PHE A 557 23.46 -15.95 29.03
CA PHE A 557 24.13 -16.56 30.17
C PHE A 557 23.33 -16.35 31.46
N GLY A 558 23.28 -17.35 32.34
CA GLY A 558 22.52 -17.28 33.59
C GLY A 558 22.83 -16.06 34.45
N ARG A 559 24.10 -15.62 34.51
CA ARG A 559 24.49 -14.40 35.24
C ARG A 559 23.77 -13.12 34.78
N VAL A 560 23.26 -13.10 33.55
CA VAL A 560 22.54 -11.96 32.99
C VAL A 560 21.14 -11.84 33.61
N ALA A 561 20.58 -12.94 34.14
CA ALA A 561 19.37 -12.93 34.95
C ALA A 561 19.47 -11.97 36.15
N LEU A 562 20.68 -11.79 36.70
CA LEU A 562 20.89 -10.89 37.84
C LEU A 562 21.10 -9.43 37.40
N LYS A 563 21.85 -9.22 36.31
CA LYS A 563 22.18 -7.90 35.76
C LYS A 563 22.86 -8.02 34.40
N ARG A 564 22.82 -6.94 33.62
CA ARG A 564 23.60 -6.80 32.38
C ARG A 564 25.09 -7.13 32.58
N SER A 565 25.71 -7.72 31.55
CA SER A 565 27.09 -8.19 31.59
C SER A 565 27.91 -7.60 30.44
N LEU A 566 28.68 -6.56 30.75
CA LEU A 566 29.53 -5.86 29.77
C LEU A 566 30.55 -6.77 29.08
N PRO A 567 31.26 -7.69 29.77
CA PRO A 567 32.25 -8.56 29.13
C PRO A 567 31.72 -9.42 27.97
N ILE A 568 30.41 -9.67 27.92
CA ILE A 568 29.75 -10.42 26.84
C ILE A 568 28.72 -9.59 26.07
N GLY A 569 28.52 -8.33 26.45
CA GLY A 569 27.57 -7.41 25.81
C GLY A 569 26.08 -7.78 25.97
N GLN A 570 25.71 -8.66 26.90
CA GLN A 570 24.32 -9.10 27.07
C GLN A 570 23.57 -8.24 28.12
N ASP A 571 22.36 -7.81 27.79
CA ASP A 571 21.45 -7.01 28.63
C ASP A 571 19.99 -7.36 28.32
N ILE A 572 19.34 -8.14 29.19
CA ILE A 572 17.96 -8.61 28.97
C ILE A 572 16.99 -7.44 28.80
N GLU A 573 17.14 -6.36 29.58
CA GLU A 573 16.23 -5.22 29.53
C GLU A 573 16.22 -4.54 28.15
N ARG A 574 17.39 -4.50 27.48
CA ARG A 574 17.55 -3.96 26.12
C ARG A 574 17.13 -4.96 25.04
N MET A 575 17.32 -6.25 25.27
CA MET A 575 17.05 -7.32 24.31
C MET A 575 15.57 -7.75 24.28
N ALA A 576 14.88 -7.73 25.43
CA ALA A 576 13.50 -8.21 25.60
C ALA A 576 12.43 -7.57 24.71
N PRO A 577 12.56 -6.31 24.22
CA PRO A 577 11.65 -5.78 23.21
C PRO A 577 11.77 -6.43 21.82
N TYR A 578 12.86 -7.14 21.54
CA TYR A 578 13.23 -7.62 20.20
C TYR A 578 13.43 -9.13 20.15
N ALA A 579 12.77 -9.86 21.04
CA ALA A 579 12.65 -11.32 21.02
C ALA A 579 11.25 -11.69 21.51
N ASP A 580 10.78 -12.87 21.09
CA ASP A 580 9.55 -13.47 21.63
C ASP A 580 9.83 -14.23 22.92
N TYR A 581 11.01 -14.85 23.03
CA TYR A 581 11.48 -15.50 24.26
C TYR A 581 12.96 -15.19 24.50
N ILE A 582 13.35 -14.98 25.75
CA ILE A 582 14.76 -14.99 26.15
C ILE A 582 14.95 -16.15 27.11
N CYS A 583 16.04 -16.87 26.93
CA CYS A 583 16.27 -18.14 27.58
C CYS A 583 17.54 -18.11 28.43
N PRO A 584 17.46 -17.64 29.69
CA PRO A 584 18.59 -17.65 30.60
C PRO A 584 19.06 -19.07 30.96
N MET A 585 20.36 -19.32 30.81
CA MET A 585 21.02 -20.56 31.23
C MET A 585 21.36 -20.53 32.73
N ILE A 586 20.36 -20.71 33.58
CA ILE A 586 20.42 -20.54 35.04
C ILE A 586 20.84 -21.82 35.80
N TYR A 587 21.65 -22.66 35.15
CA TYR A 587 22.11 -23.95 35.66
C TYR A 587 22.70 -23.85 37.07
N PRO A 588 22.23 -24.66 38.04
CA PRO A 588 22.75 -24.65 39.41
C PRO A 588 24.27 -24.86 39.51
N SER A 589 24.90 -25.53 38.54
CA SER A 589 26.35 -25.72 38.51
C SER A 589 27.15 -24.45 38.17
N LEU A 590 26.53 -23.44 37.55
CA LEU A 590 27.22 -22.24 37.08
C LEU A 590 27.27 -21.11 38.12
N TRP A 591 26.65 -21.29 39.29
CA TRP A 591 26.66 -20.30 40.36
C TRP A 591 27.86 -20.45 41.31
N TRP A 592 28.37 -19.32 41.79
CA TRP A 592 29.51 -19.28 42.71
C TRP A 592 29.09 -19.66 44.14
N PRO A 593 30.01 -20.16 44.99
CA PRO A 593 29.74 -20.39 46.41
C PRO A 593 29.23 -19.13 47.10
N GLY A 594 28.15 -19.25 47.87
CA GLY A 594 27.47 -18.14 48.55
C GLY A 594 26.36 -17.48 47.73
N PHE A 595 26.09 -17.93 46.50
CA PHE A 595 24.87 -17.49 45.81
C PHE A 595 23.65 -17.94 46.61
N LEU A 596 22.76 -16.97 46.93
CA LEU A 596 21.61 -17.15 47.84
C LEU A 596 21.98 -17.77 49.20
N ASP A 597 23.17 -17.42 49.71
CA ASP A 597 23.72 -17.92 50.98
C ASP A 597 23.95 -19.44 51.04
N PHE A 598 23.99 -20.12 49.89
CA PHE A 598 24.34 -21.53 49.80
C PHE A 598 25.83 -21.72 49.54
N ASP A 599 26.51 -22.46 50.43
CA ASP A 599 27.92 -22.86 50.23
C ASP A 599 28.12 -23.62 48.91
N ASN A 600 27.16 -24.48 48.55
CA ASN A 600 27.11 -25.18 47.27
C ASN A 600 25.73 -25.03 46.61
N PRO A 601 25.51 -24.01 45.76
CA PRO A 601 24.23 -23.79 45.09
C PRO A 601 23.74 -25.01 44.28
N THR A 602 24.65 -25.83 43.76
CA THR A 602 24.30 -27.01 42.96
C THR A 602 23.54 -28.08 43.74
N ALA A 603 23.66 -28.09 45.08
CA ALA A 603 22.90 -28.95 45.98
C ALA A 603 21.49 -28.42 46.30
N HIS A 604 21.16 -27.21 45.85
CA HIS A 604 19.89 -26.52 46.10
C HIS A 604 19.21 -26.08 44.79
N PRO A 605 18.96 -27.03 43.85
CA PRO A 605 18.46 -26.70 42.52
C PRO A 605 17.15 -25.92 42.52
N TYR A 606 16.19 -26.27 43.40
CA TYR A 606 14.90 -25.60 43.45
C TYR A 606 15.05 -24.12 43.83
N GLU A 607 15.77 -23.85 44.92
CA GLU A 607 15.96 -22.50 45.45
C GLU A 607 16.78 -21.62 44.52
N VAL A 608 17.79 -22.20 43.86
CA VAL A 608 18.60 -21.50 42.86
C VAL A 608 17.77 -21.06 41.67
N ILE A 609 16.94 -21.95 41.11
CA ILE A 609 16.07 -21.60 39.97
C ILE A 609 15.06 -20.51 40.38
N GLN A 610 14.35 -20.69 41.49
CA GLN A 610 13.40 -19.68 42.00
C GLN A 610 14.07 -18.32 42.24
N GLY A 611 15.26 -18.32 42.84
CA GLY A 611 16.02 -17.09 43.07
C GLY A 611 16.45 -16.43 41.76
N SER A 612 16.96 -17.19 40.79
CA SER A 612 17.34 -16.65 39.48
C SER A 612 16.16 -16.05 38.72
N LEU A 613 15.01 -16.72 38.69
CA LEU A 613 13.79 -16.23 38.03
C LEU A 613 13.26 -14.95 38.71
N LYS A 614 13.31 -14.91 40.04
CA LYS A 614 12.92 -13.72 40.80
C LYS A 614 13.79 -12.50 40.47
N GLU A 615 15.11 -12.70 40.33
CA GLU A 615 16.03 -11.62 39.95
C GLU A 615 15.87 -11.20 38.48
N ALA A 616 15.49 -12.13 37.60
CA ALA A 616 15.25 -11.85 36.18
C ALA A 616 13.96 -11.07 35.92
N ALA A 617 12.88 -11.37 36.66
CA ALA A 617 11.53 -10.88 36.39
C ALA A 617 11.39 -9.37 36.12
N PRO A 618 12.07 -8.45 36.86
CA PRO A 618 11.99 -7.01 36.57
C PRO A 618 12.49 -6.63 35.17
N GLN A 619 13.41 -7.39 34.58
CA GLN A 619 13.99 -7.12 33.26
C GLN A 619 12.99 -7.43 32.11
N PHE A 620 11.98 -8.27 32.38
CA PHE A 620 10.94 -8.68 31.43
C PHE A 620 9.64 -7.88 31.57
N ALA A 621 9.45 -7.17 32.68
CA ALA A 621 8.20 -6.48 32.98
C ALA A 621 7.82 -5.45 31.88
N GLY A 622 6.62 -5.62 31.31
CA GLY A 622 6.10 -4.72 30.25
C GLY A 622 6.86 -4.82 28.92
N LYS A 623 7.57 -5.93 28.68
CA LYS A 623 8.29 -6.22 27.44
C LYS A 623 7.59 -7.32 26.64
N ARG A 624 8.04 -7.51 25.40
CA ARG A 624 7.53 -8.53 24.50
C ARG A 624 8.00 -9.92 24.91
N ALA A 625 9.30 -10.09 25.15
CA ALA A 625 9.87 -11.39 25.45
C ALA A 625 9.30 -11.95 26.75
N LEU A 626 9.04 -13.26 26.76
CA LEU A 626 8.83 -14.02 27.98
C LEU A 626 10.13 -14.70 28.39
N ASP A 627 10.32 -14.84 29.70
CA ASP A 627 11.43 -15.60 30.27
C ASP A 627 11.13 -17.10 30.16
N ARG A 628 12.05 -17.86 29.55
CA ARG A 628 11.94 -19.33 29.37
C ARG A 628 13.30 -19.97 29.69
N PRO A 629 13.55 -20.40 30.93
CA PRO A 629 14.90 -20.79 31.34
C PRO A 629 15.34 -22.11 30.71
N TRP A 630 16.64 -22.20 30.47
CA TRP A 630 17.33 -23.48 30.30
C TRP A 630 17.65 -24.07 31.67
N LEU A 631 17.36 -25.36 31.84
CA LEU A 631 17.53 -26.15 33.05
C LEU A 631 18.59 -27.23 32.84
N GLN A 632 19.34 -27.56 33.90
CA GLN A 632 20.46 -28.49 33.86
C GLN A 632 19.96 -29.94 33.94
N ASP A 633 20.37 -30.80 33.02
CA ASP A 633 20.15 -32.26 33.13
C ASP A 633 21.46 -33.04 32.96
N HIS A 634 22.53 -32.54 33.56
CA HIS A 634 23.84 -33.20 33.53
C HIS A 634 24.59 -32.95 34.84
N THR A 635 25.54 -33.85 35.14
CA THR A 635 26.53 -33.62 36.20
C THR A 635 27.66 -32.79 35.64
N ASP A 636 27.96 -31.63 36.23
CA ASP A 636 29.08 -30.78 35.84
C ASP A 636 30.35 -31.20 36.61
N PRO A 637 31.32 -31.89 35.97
CA PRO A 637 32.51 -32.39 36.65
C PRO A 637 33.52 -31.27 36.97
N TRP A 638 33.34 -30.06 36.42
CA TRP A 638 34.30 -28.96 36.54
C TRP A 638 34.18 -28.19 37.86
N GLN A 639 33.19 -28.52 38.69
CA GLN A 639 32.99 -27.89 39.99
C GLN A 639 33.95 -28.37 41.10
N GLY A 640 34.88 -29.26 40.79
CA GLY A 640 35.90 -29.73 41.73
C GLY A 640 35.31 -30.54 42.88
N ASN A 641 35.52 -30.10 44.13
CA ASN A 641 34.98 -30.79 45.31
C ASN A 641 33.50 -30.47 45.60
N ARG A 642 32.84 -29.66 44.75
CA ARG A 642 31.42 -29.28 44.87
C ARG A 642 30.51 -30.04 43.91
N VAL A 643 31.05 -30.96 43.11
CA VAL A 643 30.29 -31.75 42.13
C VAL A 643 29.15 -32.46 42.84
N ILE A 644 27.93 -32.23 42.36
CA ILE A 644 26.73 -32.96 42.75
C ILE A 644 26.38 -33.88 41.59
N GLU A 645 26.31 -35.18 41.86
CA GLU A 645 25.74 -36.14 40.91
C GLU A 645 24.28 -35.78 40.70
N TYR A 646 23.97 -35.38 39.47
CA TYR A 646 22.63 -34.99 39.07
C TYR A 646 21.81 -36.21 38.71
N THR A 647 20.67 -36.36 39.38
CA THR A 647 19.70 -37.42 39.13
C THR A 647 18.34 -36.82 38.77
N ALA A 648 17.35 -37.69 38.51
CA ALA A 648 15.96 -37.30 38.29
C ALA A 648 15.40 -36.33 39.33
N LYS A 649 15.85 -36.46 40.59
CA LYS A 649 15.41 -35.63 41.70
C LYS A 649 15.84 -34.17 41.53
N GLU A 650 17.10 -33.94 41.17
CA GLU A 650 17.64 -32.60 40.97
C GLU A 650 17.05 -31.95 39.71
N VAL A 651 16.83 -32.73 38.65
CA VAL A 651 16.14 -32.28 37.43
C VAL A 651 14.71 -31.86 37.74
N ARG A 652 13.96 -32.70 38.44
CA ARG A 652 12.57 -32.41 38.81
C ARG A 652 12.46 -31.18 39.72
N ALA A 653 13.38 -31.04 40.68
CA ALA A 653 13.40 -29.86 41.55
C ALA A 653 13.52 -28.54 40.76
N GLN A 654 14.26 -28.51 39.65
CA GLN A 654 14.33 -27.32 38.79
C GLN A 654 13.03 -27.08 38.02
N ILE A 655 12.42 -28.15 37.48
CA ILE A 655 11.17 -28.04 36.74
C ILE A 655 10.05 -27.54 37.65
N ASP A 656 9.91 -28.14 38.83
CA ASP A 656 8.91 -27.73 39.82
C ASP A 656 9.17 -26.27 40.25
N ALA A 657 10.43 -25.86 40.43
CA ALA A 657 10.77 -24.47 40.72
C ALA A 657 10.32 -23.49 39.61
N THR A 658 10.43 -23.85 38.33
CA THR A 658 9.93 -23.02 37.22
C THR A 658 8.39 -22.99 37.19
N GLU A 659 7.75 -24.16 37.31
CA GLU A 659 6.28 -24.27 37.27
C GLU A 659 5.59 -23.56 38.45
N ASP A 660 6.19 -23.62 39.64
CA ASP A 660 5.71 -22.93 40.84
C ASP A 660 5.94 -21.41 40.79
N PHE A 661 6.93 -20.94 40.01
CA PHE A 661 7.19 -19.50 39.84
C PHE A 661 6.13 -18.86 38.94
N ASP A 662 5.98 -19.38 37.73
CA ASP A 662 4.92 -19.03 36.81
C ASP A 662 4.70 -20.21 35.85
N PRO A 663 3.52 -20.86 35.92
CA PRO A 663 3.27 -22.07 35.15
C PRO A 663 3.22 -21.83 33.64
N THR A 664 3.16 -20.58 33.18
CA THR A 664 3.01 -20.21 31.76
C THR A 664 4.33 -20.02 30.99
N MET A 665 5.46 -19.99 31.70
CA MET A 665 6.79 -19.68 31.12
C MET A 665 7.33 -20.80 30.21
N GLY A 666 7.03 -22.05 30.57
CA GLY A 666 7.72 -23.21 30.00
C GLY A 666 9.17 -23.33 30.49
N TRP A 667 9.89 -24.33 29.98
CA TRP A 667 11.28 -24.63 30.34
C TRP A 667 11.94 -25.52 29.28
N MET A 668 13.27 -25.53 29.25
CA MET A 668 14.06 -26.31 28.29
C MET A 668 15.18 -27.05 29.01
N LEU A 669 15.30 -28.38 28.86
CA LEU A 669 16.37 -29.14 29.50
C LEU A 669 17.60 -29.30 28.60
N TYR A 670 18.77 -29.08 29.20
CA TYR A 670 20.05 -29.17 28.52
C TYR A 670 20.93 -30.29 29.08
N ASN A 671 21.29 -31.21 28.17
CA ASN A 671 22.39 -32.14 28.36
C ASN A 671 23.14 -32.29 27.02
N SER A 672 24.42 -31.93 27.00
CA SER A 672 25.26 -31.99 25.80
C SER A 672 25.53 -33.43 25.30
N ALA A 673 25.38 -34.43 26.16
CA ALA A 673 25.42 -35.84 25.77
C ALA A 673 24.08 -36.35 25.21
N ASN A 674 23.03 -35.52 25.23
CA ASN A 674 21.64 -35.87 24.93
C ASN A 674 21.12 -37.12 25.69
N ALA A 675 21.63 -37.37 26.89
CA ALA A 675 21.21 -38.46 27.77
C ALA A 675 20.39 -37.91 28.94
N TYR A 676 19.07 -37.91 28.82
CA TYR A 676 18.17 -37.25 29.75
C TYR A 676 17.68 -38.18 30.87
N HIS A 677 17.37 -37.62 32.05
CA HIS A 677 16.70 -38.33 33.13
C HIS A 677 15.18 -38.27 32.92
N ASP A 678 14.65 -39.21 32.15
CA ASP A 678 13.23 -39.27 31.78
C ASP A 678 12.29 -39.56 32.95
N ASP A 679 12.76 -40.28 33.96
CA ASP A 679 12.07 -40.51 35.23
C ASP A 679 11.88 -39.22 36.06
N ALA A 680 12.56 -38.13 35.70
CA ALA A 680 12.25 -36.82 36.24
C ALA A 680 10.91 -36.29 35.73
N LEU A 681 10.37 -36.76 34.59
CA LEU A 681 9.19 -36.18 33.93
C LEU A 681 7.87 -36.76 34.43
N LYS A 682 6.82 -35.93 34.42
CA LYS A 682 5.44 -36.41 34.62
C LYS A 682 4.99 -37.17 33.37
N ALA A 683 4.27 -38.28 33.55
CA ALA A 683 3.62 -38.98 32.45
C ALA A 683 2.51 -38.10 31.83
N ASP A 684 2.34 -38.16 30.52
CA ASP A 684 1.24 -37.46 29.84
C ASP A 684 -0.11 -38.05 30.29
N GLN A 685 -1.10 -37.21 30.58
CA GLN A 685 -2.39 -37.61 31.16
C GLN A 685 -3.48 -37.87 30.13
#